data_AF-A0A7V5KC17-F1
#
_entry.id   AF-A0A7V5KC17-F1
#
_cell.length_a   1.000
_cell.length_b   1.000
_cell.length_c   1.000
_cell.angle_alpha   90.00
_cell.angle_beta   90.00
_cell.angle_gamma   90.00
#
_symmetry.space_group_name_H-M   'P 1'
#
loop_
_entity.id
_entity.type
_entity.pdbx_description
1 polymer ?
#
loop_
_entity_poly.entity_id
_entity_poly.type
_entity_poly.pdbx_seq_one_letter_code
_entity_poly.pdbx_strand_id
1 'polypeptide(L)'
;MPAAQSIEGLSSGLDITSIVDTIIQYERRPVTILEQERAFKTQQVSAYKAVLAKFLSVKSNALLLKRESYFNKAQIDVSDTTVLTASAKGGISSGMYSLQVLELAHNHQIASQGFDDATAATFGTGEIKLAVGNDSLTTIEISSGNNTLIGIKDAINNAKVGVSASIINDGSSSNPYRLLITADKTGAVNDISFEVNLTGGDTIELGSGSFDYPEIVSFSDAATSTVSLGSTAAFSGNENKIYTFTVAGTGTQTVGTDVITLNWTDGTNSGSIVINQADTEYEVLLDGSAYDGLKLSFSAGDLVAGDTFQVATFAPLLQEATDARVSVGGGGSGSGSPIIVTSESNSLNEVIPGLDIDIKNTTAAGEYVTIKTGMDTKAIKSQISGFIESYNGVMDFIDDQFTYNKDTKESGVLFADYPLQIMQSSLRFAATSIVSGLSGEINSLSAIGIRSDAYGNLKISDASKLTDAIANNLDSVTKLFTNSGESSSSFIEFLSAAAETKAGANYMVDITQAATKGYFQGTAITDPSDSTLTLDSSNSAIKLKIDGLLSDEILLSERDYTSGEDLANEIQTRIDSDEKIAIKGLTVEWVDQGATGYLKITSGIYGSSPTIEIVASQANSAYAALGLASGTFTAGKDVEGTINGESATGNGQILIGNEGNTNTDGLKLKITYTEGDTLTGTEGTISVIKGLATKMDEALENITKTIDGSIARRTTALENQIKYMDERIADFDSRLASRREDLYREFLTMESALSQYQAEGSYLQSQLQNLAANFNTIYNNGNN
;
A
#
# COMPACT_ATOMS: atom_id res chain seq x y z
N MET A 1 20.23 46.72 36.98
CA MET A 1 20.57 48.07 37.50
C MET A 1 21.84 47.95 38.32
N PRO A 2 22.81 48.87 38.20
CA PRO A 2 24.02 48.82 39.00
C PRO A 2 23.64 49.01 40.48
N ALA A 3 24.27 48.22 41.35
CA ALA A 3 24.04 48.24 42.78
C ALA A 3 24.20 49.66 43.33
N ALA A 4 23.09 50.27 43.76
CA ALA A 4 23.14 51.46 44.58
C ALA A 4 23.86 51.06 45.88
N GLN A 5 25.08 51.56 46.06
CA GLN A 5 25.86 51.38 47.27
C GLN A 5 25.01 51.75 48.48
N SER A 6 24.94 50.82 49.42
CA SER A 6 24.29 50.93 50.71
C SER A 6 24.79 52.17 51.45
N ILE A 7 24.00 53.24 51.42
CA ILE A 7 24.08 54.27 52.45
C ILE A 7 23.23 53.73 53.59
N GLU A 8 23.81 52.80 54.37
CA GLU A 8 23.25 52.35 55.65
C GLU A 8 23.08 53.58 56.55
N GLY A 9 22.14 53.54 57.51
CA GLY A 9 21.81 54.67 58.40
C GLY A 9 23.00 55.16 59.22
N LEU A 10 23.91 55.92 58.60
CA LEU A 10 25.16 56.42 59.16
C LEU A 10 24.90 57.41 60.30
N SER A 11 23.74 58.05 60.31
CA SER A 11 23.32 59.03 61.33
C SER A 11 22.40 58.40 62.40
N SER A 12 21.49 57.50 62.02
CA SER A 12 20.49 56.92 62.95
C SER A 12 20.83 55.53 63.52
N GLY A 13 21.69 54.74 62.85
CA GLY A 13 21.91 53.33 63.15
C GLY A 13 20.77 52.39 62.72
N LEU A 14 19.80 52.86 61.93
CA LEU A 14 18.67 52.04 61.46
C LEU A 14 19.02 51.19 60.23
N ASP A 15 18.57 49.93 60.24
CA ASP A 15 18.60 49.05 59.06
C ASP A 15 17.43 49.39 58.12
N ILE A 16 17.65 50.43 57.31
CA ILE A 16 16.66 50.97 56.38
C ILE A 16 16.23 49.91 55.35
N THR A 17 17.17 49.08 54.86
CA THR A 17 16.87 48.03 53.88
C THR A 17 15.93 46.98 54.46
N SER A 18 16.20 46.49 55.67
CA SER A 18 15.32 45.53 56.34
C SER A 18 13.91 46.09 56.60
N ILE A 19 13.83 47.36 57.01
CA ILE A 19 12.53 48.04 57.24
C ILE A 19 11.75 48.17 55.94
N VAL A 20 12.39 48.69 54.88
CA VAL A 20 11.75 48.86 53.56
C VAL A 20 11.32 47.50 52.99
N ASP A 21 12.16 46.47 53.08
CA ASP A 21 11.81 45.14 52.59
C ASP A 21 10.67 44.51 53.39
N THR A 22 10.59 44.71 54.71
CA THR A 22 9.46 44.26 55.53
C THR A 22 8.16 44.94 55.12
N ILE A 23 8.19 46.26 54.85
CA ILE A 23 7.03 47.01 54.38
C ILE A 23 6.58 46.49 53.01
N ILE A 24 7.50 46.39 52.05
CA ILE A 24 7.19 45.89 50.71
C ILE A 24 6.68 44.45 50.74
N GLN A 25 7.25 43.59 51.59
CA GLN A 25 6.80 42.20 51.74
C GLN A 25 5.35 42.13 52.26
N TYR A 26 4.97 42.98 53.22
CA TYR A 26 3.60 43.05 53.70
C TYR A 26 2.64 43.59 52.63
N GLU A 27 3.06 44.64 51.91
CA GLU A 27 2.29 45.24 50.81
C GLU A 27 2.16 44.29 49.59
N ARG A 28 3.04 43.28 49.45
CA ARG A 28 2.98 42.24 48.40
C ARG A 28 1.93 41.15 48.64
N ARG A 29 1.26 41.10 49.80
CA ARG A 29 0.21 40.10 50.10
C ARG A 29 -0.84 39.90 48.99
N PRO A 30 -1.40 40.96 48.35
CA PRO A 30 -2.36 40.79 47.26
C PRO A 30 -1.76 40.07 46.04
N VAL A 31 -0.48 40.31 45.73
CA VAL A 31 0.23 39.63 44.64
C VAL A 31 0.36 38.14 44.95
N THR A 32 0.74 37.78 46.18
CA THR A 32 0.84 36.37 46.57
C THR A 32 -0.48 35.62 46.44
N ILE A 33 -1.62 36.26 46.75
CA ILE A 33 -2.95 35.65 46.54
C ILE A 33 -3.23 35.46 45.05
N LEU A 34 -2.92 36.46 44.22
CA LEU A 34 -3.07 36.35 42.76
C LEU A 34 -2.16 35.27 42.18
N GLU A 35 -0.91 35.15 42.64
CA GLU A 35 0.03 34.10 42.22
C GLU A 35 -0.51 32.70 42.57
N GLN A 36 -1.07 32.52 43.77
CA GLN A 36 -1.69 31.25 44.19
C GLN A 36 -2.92 30.90 43.34
N GLU A 37 -3.83 31.86 43.12
CA GLU A 37 -5.02 31.64 42.31
C GLU A 37 -4.65 31.40 40.83
N ARG A 38 -3.63 32.11 40.31
CA ARG A 38 -3.09 31.89 38.97
C ARG A 38 -2.54 30.47 38.83
N ALA A 39 -1.72 30.02 39.78
CA ALA A 39 -1.19 28.66 39.80
C ALA A 39 -2.30 27.60 39.83
N PHE A 40 -3.35 27.82 40.63
CA PHE A 40 -4.50 26.93 40.68
C PHE A 40 -5.22 26.85 39.33
N LYS A 41 -5.51 27.99 38.67
CA LYS A 41 -6.11 28.00 37.32
C LYS A 41 -5.21 27.33 36.28
N THR A 42 -3.90 27.48 36.38
CA THR A 42 -2.95 26.77 35.50
C THR A 42 -3.07 25.25 35.68
N GLN A 43 -3.19 24.76 36.92
CA GLN A 43 -3.44 23.34 37.17
C GLN A 43 -4.79 22.88 36.61
N GLN A 44 -5.85 23.71 36.70
CA GLN A 44 -7.15 23.42 36.08
C GLN A 44 -7.05 23.30 34.56
N VAL A 45 -6.31 24.18 33.89
CA VAL A 45 -6.04 24.10 32.44
C VAL A 45 -5.36 22.78 32.10
N SER A 46 -4.33 22.39 32.84
CA SER A 46 -3.64 21.10 32.65
C SER A 46 -4.58 19.91 32.85
N ALA A 47 -5.45 19.96 33.86
CA ALA A 47 -6.44 18.91 34.09
C ALA A 47 -7.47 18.81 32.95
N TYR A 48 -7.98 19.93 32.44
CA TYR A 48 -8.86 19.91 31.26
C TYR A 48 -8.17 19.36 30.01
N LYS A 49 -6.89 19.67 29.80
CA LYS A 49 -6.11 19.09 28.69
C LYS A 49 -5.94 17.57 28.86
N ALA A 50 -5.75 17.08 30.08
CA ALA A 50 -5.72 15.65 30.37
C ALA A 50 -7.09 14.97 30.13
N VAL A 51 -8.19 15.62 30.53
CA VAL A 51 -9.57 15.17 30.24
C VAL A 51 -9.80 15.10 28.72
N LEU A 52 -9.38 16.12 27.97
CA LEU A 52 -9.50 16.17 26.51
C LEU A 52 -8.77 14.98 25.87
N ALA A 53 -7.54 14.69 26.28
CA ALA A 53 -6.78 13.55 25.76
C ALA A 53 -7.52 12.22 25.98
N LYS A 54 -8.17 12.04 27.14
CA LYS A 54 -8.97 10.85 27.43
C LYS A 54 -10.24 10.77 26.57
N PHE A 55 -10.98 11.87 26.41
CA PHE A 55 -12.13 11.90 25.49
C PHE A 55 -11.74 11.63 24.04
N LEU A 56 -10.60 12.16 23.58
CA LEU A 56 -10.07 11.87 22.24
C LEU A 56 -9.70 10.39 22.06
N SER A 57 -9.21 9.72 23.12
CA SER A 57 -8.97 8.27 23.11
C SER A 57 -10.26 7.46 22.93
N VAL A 58 -11.34 7.85 23.62
CA VAL A 58 -12.67 7.24 23.41
C VAL A 58 -13.16 7.48 21.98
N LYS A 59 -13.02 8.72 21.49
CA LYS A 59 -13.42 9.10 20.13
C LYS A 59 -12.70 8.25 19.09
N SER A 60 -11.39 8.07 19.24
CA SER A 60 -10.59 7.22 18.36
C SER A 60 -11.11 5.77 18.34
N ASN A 61 -11.36 5.17 19.51
CA ASN A 61 -11.88 3.81 19.60
C ASN A 61 -13.32 3.67 19.05
N ALA A 62 -14.16 4.69 19.24
CA ALA A 62 -15.50 4.74 18.65
C ALA A 62 -15.41 4.82 17.11
N LEU A 63 -14.55 5.67 16.55
CA LEU A 63 -14.34 5.76 15.09
C LEU A 63 -13.86 4.43 14.48
N LEU A 64 -13.08 3.64 15.21
CA LEU A 64 -12.73 2.28 14.79
C LEU A 64 -13.98 1.40 14.74
N LEU A 65 -14.76 1.34 15.82
CA LEU A 65 -16.02 0.56 15.88
C LEU A 65 -17.11 1.06 14.91
N LYS A 66 -16.97 2.25 14.33
CA LYS A 66 -17.89 2.79 13.31
C LYS A 66 -17.66 2.18 11.92
N ARG A 67 -16.51 1.53 11.66
CA ARG A 67 -16.17 0.97 10.34
C ARG A 67 -16.47 -0.52 10.28
N GLU A 68 -17.33 -0.91 9.32
CA GLU A 68 -17.74 -2.30 9.11
C GLU A 68 -16.57 -3.25 8.83
N SER A 69 -15.53 -2.77 8.12
CA SER A 69 -14.35 -3.59 7.79
C SER A 69 -13.60 -4.14 9.02
N TYR A 70 -13.80 -3.57 10.22
CA TYR A 70 -13.25 -4.16 11.45
C TYR A 70 -13.99 -5.38 11.94
N PHE A 71 -15.29 -5.49 11.63
CA PHE A 71 -16.09 -6.65 11.99
C PHE A 71 -15.92 -7.79 10.97
N ASN A 72 -15.60 -7.45 9.72
CA ASN A 72 -15.43 -8.43 8.64
C ASN A 72 -13.96 -8.82 8.40
N LYS A 73 -13.09 -8.72 9.42
CA LYS A 73 -11.68 -9.07 9.28
C LYS A 73 -11.53 -10.60 9.17
N ALA A 74 -10.92 -11.06 8.08
CA ALA A 74 -10.62 -12.47 7.87
C ALA A 74 -9.49 -12.96 8.81
N GLN A 75 -9.63 -14.21 9.24
CA GLN A 75 -8.58 -15.04 9.81
C GLN A 75 -8.31 -16.18 8.83
N ILE A 76 -7.03 -16.35 8.47
CA ILE A 76 -6.56 -17.44 7.64
C ILE A 76 -5.41 -18.12 8.37
N ASP A 77 -5.61 -19.39 8.71
CA ASP A 77 -4.57 -20.23 9.28
C ASP A 77 -4.16 -21.28 8.24
N VAL A 78 -2.89 -21.28 7.82
CA VAL A 78 -2.33 -22.25 6.88
C VAL A 78 -1.43 -23.21 7.65
N SER A 79 -1.60 -24.52 7.45
CA SER A 79 -0.84 -25.53 8.20
C SER A 79 0.65 -25.59 7.85
N ASP A 80 1.03 -25.23 6.62
CA ASP A 80 2.42 -25.16 6.16
C ASP A 80 2.63 -23.99 5.18
N THR A 81 3.26 -22.92 5.66
CA THR A 81 3.53 -21.70 4.87
C THR A 81 4.77 -21.77 3.99
N THR A 82 5.53 -22.87 4.08
CA THR A 82 6.68 -23.16 3.20
C THR A 82 6.26 -23.76 1.87
N VAL A 83 5.08 -24.38 1.83
CA VAL A 83 4.45 -24.95 0.63
C VAL A 83 3.56 -23.92 -0.06
N LEU A 84 2.68 -23.24 0.68
CA LEU A 84 1.81 -22.19 0.14
C LEU A 84 1.45 -21.15 1.20
N THR A 85 1.11 -19.94 0.77
CA THR A 85 0.48 -18.93 1.62
C THR A 85 -0.91 -18.62 1.11
N ALA A 86 -1.77 -18.10 1.99
CA ALA A 86 -3.10 -17.69 1.60
C ALA A 86 -3.48 -16.38 2.27
N SER A 87 -4.19 -15.53 1.54
CA SER A 87 -4.66 -14.23 2.00
C SER A 87 -6.11 -14.00 1.56
N ALA A 88 -6.83 -13.10 2.23
CA ALA A 88 -8.20 -12.75 1.89
C ALA A 88 -8.26 -11.29 1.45
N LYS A 89 -8.99 -11.02 0.37
CA LYS A 89 -9.26 -9.65 -0.10
C LYS A 89 -10.24 -8.87 0.79
N GLY A 90 -11.00 -9.57 1.65
CA GLY A 90 -12.02 -8.97 2.51
C GLY A 90 -12.55 -9.95 3.56
N GLY A 91 -13.83 -9.80 3.91
CA GLY A 91 -14.51 -10.79 4.75
C GLY A 91 -14.59 -12.14 4.06
N ILE A 92 -14.32 -13.21 4.81
CA ILE A 92 -14.33 -14.57 4.28
C ILE A 92 -15.25 -15.47 5.10
N SER A 93 -15.94 -16.37 4.42
CA SER A 93 -16.75 -17.40 5.08
C SER A 93 -15.87 -18.38 5.86
N SER A 94 -16.41 -18.90 6.96
CA SER A 94 -15.70 -19.93 7.73
C SER A 94 -15.64 -21.25 6.94
N GLY A 95 -14.45 -21.83 6.85
CA GLY A 95 -14.19 -23.00 6.02
C GLY A 95 -12.89 -23.71 6.39
N MET A 96 -12.76 -24.95 5.94
CA MET A 96 -11.52 -25.72 6.03
C MET A 96 -11.29 -26.43 4.70
N TYR A 97 -10.15 -26.16 4.09
CA TYR A 97 -9.79 -26.66 2.76
C TYR A 97 -8.49 -27.45 2.88
N SER A 98 -8.49 -28.67 2.34
CA SER A 98 -7.29 -29.50 2.24
C SER A 98 -6.76 -29.40 0.81
N LEU A 99 -5.51 -28.97 0.65
CA LEU A 99 -4.89 -28.75 -0.64
C LEU A 99 -3.65 -29.63 -0.79
N GLN A 100 -3.44 -30.15 -1.99
CA GLN A 100 -2.19 -30.81 -2.40
C GLN A 100 -1.62 -30.05 -3.59
N VAL A 101 -0.38 -29.58 -3.48
CA VAL A 101 0.31 -28.94 -4.60
C VAL A 101 1.01 -30.03 -5.40
N LEU A 102 0.56 -30.23 -6.64
CA LEU A 102 1.05 -31.29 -7.52
C LEU A 102 2.21 -30.79 -8.38
N GLU A 103 2.11 -29.56 -8.89
CA GLU A 103 3.04 -28.98 -9.86
C GLU A 103 3.09 -27.46 -9.69
N LEU A 104 4.25 -26.86 -9.96
CA LEU A 104 4.44 -25.41 -9.99
C LEU A 104 4.37 -24.92 -11.43
N ALA A 105 3.86 -23.70 -11.61
CA ALA A 105 3.95 -23.04 -12.89
C ALA A 105 5.40 -22.58 -13.12
N HIS A 106 5.96 -22.88 -14.29
CA HIS A 106 7.26 -22.39 -14.74
C HIS A 106 7.11 -21.64 -16.06
N ASN A 107 8.00 -20.69 -16.30
CA ASN A 107 8.11 -19.96 -17.54
C ASN A 107 9.09 -20.65 -18.48
N HIS A 108 8.86 -20.52 -19.78
CA HIS A 108 9.74 -21.10 -20.78
C HIS A 108 11.11 -20.40 -20.77
N GLN A 109 12.20 -21.17 -20.80
CA GLN A 109 13.56 -20.64 -20.91
C GLN A 109 14.34 -21.37 -21.99
N ILE A 110 14.85 -20.59 -22.94
CA ILE A 110 15.71 -21.07 -24.02
C ILE A 110 16.99 -20.23 -24.09
N ALA A 111 18.11 -20.85 -24.39
CA ALA A 111 19.39 -20.16 -24.52
C ALA A 111 20.11 -20.55 -25.81
N SER A 112 20.94 -19.63 -26.32
CA SER A 112 21.63 -19.78 -27.59
C SER A 112 22.86 -20.68 -27.48
N GLN A 113 23.43 -21.03 -28.64
CA GLN A 113 24.82 -21.42 -28.71
C GLN A 113 25.74 -20.33 -28.10
N GLY A 114 26.99 -20.72 -27.78
CA GLY A 114 28.00 -19.81 -27.25
C GLY A 114 28.60 -18.89 -28.31
N PHE A 115 29.06 -17.72 -27.87
CA PHE A 115 29.78 -16.71 -28.66
C PHE A 115 31.00 -16.17 -27.91
N ASP A 116 32.06 -15.83 -28.66
CA ASP A 116 33.36 -15.43 -28.10
C ASP A 116 33.35 -14.05 -27.45
N ASP A 117 32.59 -13.10 -28.01
CA ASP A 117 32.56 -11.71 -27.55
C ASP A 117 31.14 -11.12 -27.65
N ALA A 118 30.58 -10.74 -26.51
CA ALA A 118 29.26 -10.13 -26.45
C ALA A 118 29.16 -8.73 -27.08
N THR A 119 30.30 -8.04 -27.28
CA THR A 119 30.40 -6.66 -27.76
C THR A 119 30.79 -6.55 -29.23
N ALA A 120 31.29 -7.63 -29.84
CA ALA A 120 31.72 -7.62 -31.22
C ALA A 120 30.52 -7.62 -32.18
N ALA A 121 30.62 -6.84 -33.25
CA ALA A 121 29.59 -6.73 -34.29
C ALA A 121 29.72 -7.86 -35.31
N THR A 122 29.58 -9.11 -34.87
CA THR A 122 29.80 -10.31 -35.70
C THR A 122 28.52 -10.87 -36.32
N PHE A 123 27.35 -10.49 -35.81
CA PHE A 123 26.07 -11.01 -36.28
C PHE A 123 25.67 -10.41 -37.64
N GLY A 124 25.01 -11.23 -38.46
CA GLY A 124 24.39 -10.78 -39.70
C GLY A 124 23.29 -9.74 -39.49
N THR A 125 22.88 -9.06 -40.56
CA THR A 125 21.75 -8.12 -40.56
C THR A 125 20.51 -8.76 -41.18
N GLY A 126 19.32 -8.38 -40.72
CA GLY A 126 18.05 -8.93 -41.16
C GLY A 126 17.00 -8.89 -40.05
N GLU A 127 16.22 -9.95 -39.94
CA GLU A 127 15.07 -10.02 -39.03
C GLU A 127 15.21 -11.18 -38.05
N ILE A 128 14.88 -10.91 -36.78
CA ILE A 128 14.55 -11.92 -35.78
C ILE A 128 13.05 -11.80 -35.51
N LYS A 129 12.32 -12.92 -35.39
CA LYS A 129 10.91 -12.92 -35.03
C LYS A 129 10.69 -13.69 -33.75
N LEU A 130 9.90 -13.12 -32.85
CA LEU A 130 9.56 -13.71 -31.55
C LEU A 130 8.07 -13.66 -31.27
N ALA A 131 7.56 -14.71 -30.63
CA ALA A 131 6.24 -14.75 -30.02
C ALA A 131 6.28 -15.57 -28.73
N VAL A 132 5.31 -15.31 -27.86
CA VAL A 132 5.03 -16.12 -26.69
C VAL A 132 3.63 -16.73 -26.83
N GLY A 133 3.52 -18.03 -26.64
CA GLY A 133 2.30 -18.79 -26.80
C GLY A 133 1.67 -18.67 -28.19
N ASN A 134 0.40 -18.28 -28.21
CA ASN A 134 -0.39 -18.14 -29.44
C ASN A 134 -0.33 -16.73 -30.04
N ASP A 135 0.51 -15.84 -29.49
CA ASP A 135 0.69 -14.50 -30.04
C ASP A 135 1.33 -14.57 -31.44
N SER A 136 1.01 -13.58 -32.27
CA SER A 136 1.64 -13.44 -33.58
C SER A 136 3.13 -13.11 -33.44
N LEU A 137 3.94 -13.70 -34.32
CA LEU A 137 5.37 -13.39 -34.44
C LEU A 137 5.60 -11.90 -34.68
N THR A 138 6.34 -11.27 -33.76
CA THR A 138 6.76 -9.87 -33.86
C THR A 138 8.17 -9.78 -34.44
N THR A 139 8.33 -8.96 -35.48
CA THR A 139 9.62 -8.74 -36.15
C THR A 139 10.49 -7.73 -35.41
N ILE A 140 11.77 -8.08 -35.24
CA ILE A 140 12.81 -7.29 -34.61
C ILE A 140 13.95 -7.12 -35.62
N GLU A 141 14.23 -5.88 -35.99
CA GLU A 141 15.25 -5.57 -37.00
C GLU A 141 16.66 -5.54 -36.41
N ILE A 142 17.55 -6.31 -37.03
CA ILE A 142 18.99 -6.31 -36.74
C ILE A 142 19.73 -5.64 -37.89
N SER A 143 20.31 -4.49 -37.60
CA SER A 143 21.08 -3.65 -38.49
C SER A 143 22.56 -3.60 -38.06
N SER A 144 23.41 -2.97 -38.86
CA SER A 144 24.81 -2.72 -38.49
C SER A 144 24.98 -1.84 -37.24
N GLY A 145 23.91 -1.20 -36.75
CA GLY A 145 23.94 -0.38 -35.54
C GLY A 145 23.72 -1.16 -34.25
N ASN A 146 23.16 -2.38 -34.32
CA ASN A 146 22.77 -3.19 -33.16
C ASN A 146 23.12 -4.69 -33.32
N ASN A 147 23.92 -5.08 -34.31
CA ASN A 147 24.33 -6.46 -34.58
C ASN A 147 25.45 -7.00 -33.67
N THR A 148 25.39 -6.67 -32.38
CA THR A 148 26.20 -7.28 -31.32
C THR A 148 25.30 -8.14 -30.44
N LEU A 149 25.84 -9.08 -29.67
CA LEU A 149 25.01 -9.89 -28.75
C LEU A 149 24.26 -9.00 -27.75
N ILE A 150 24.93 -7.96 -27.24
CA ILE A 150 24.31 -6.93 -26.38
C ILE A 150 23.23 -6.16 -27.13
N GLY A 151 23.49 -5.75 -28.37
CA GLY A 151 22.54 -5.01 -29.21
C GLY A 151 21.29 -5.83 -29.53
N ILE A 152 21.44 -7.13 -29.78
CA ILE A 152 20.32 -8.05 -30.00
C ILE A 152 19.53 -8.26 -28.70
N LYS A 153 20.19 -8.48 -27.57
CA LYS A 153 19.57 -8.55 -26.25
C LYS A 153 18.75 -7.28 -25.95
N ASP A 154 19.32 -6.10 -26.21
CA ASP A 154 18.64 -4.83 -26.01
C ASP A 154 17.46 -4.65 -27.00
N ALA A 155 17.61 -5.05 -28.25
CA ALA A 155 16.54 -5.02 -29.25
C ALA A 155 15.35 -5.89 -28.84
N ILE A 156 15.59 -7.12 -28.36
CA ILE A 156 14.55 -8.02 -27.84
C ILE A 156 13.82 -7.40 -26.64
N ASN A 157 14.58 -6.92 -25.64
CA ASN A 157 14.00 -6.29 -24.45
C ASN A 157 13.21 -5.01 -24.75
N ASN A 158 13.55 -4.29 -25.82
CA ASN A 158 12.86 -3.08 -26.27
C ASN A 158 11.60 -3.40 -27.08
N ALA A 159 11.50 -4.58 -27.70
CA ALA A 159 10.35 -4.98 -28.50
C ALA A 159 9.11 -5.32 -27.64
N LYS A 160 9.28 -5.59 -26.34
CA LYS A 160 8.18 -5.85 -25.38
C LYS A 160 7.23 -6.98 -25.81
N VAL A 161 7.80 -8.05 -26.37
CA VAL A 161 7.08 -9.21 -26.90
C VAL A 161 6.78 -10.30 -25.84
N GLY A 162 6.72 -9.94 -24.56
CA GLY A 162 6.45 -10.88 -23.47
C GLY A 162 7.62 -11.77 -23.04
N VAL A 163 8.86 -11.39 -23.41
CA VAL A 163 10.09 -12.06 -22.98
C VAL A 163 11.12 -11.07 -22.44
N SER A 164 12.00 -11.59 -21.60
CA SER A 164 13.21 -10.94 -21.12
C SER A 164 14.45 -11.64 -21.66
N ALA A 165 15.34 -10.88 -22.29
CA ALA A 165 16.62 -11.36 -22.82
C ALA A 165 17.80 -10.94 -21.92
N SER A 166 18.74 -11.85 -21.69
CA SER A 166 19.95 -11.63 -20.91
C SER A 166 21.16 -12.34 -21.53
N ILE A 167 22.37 -11.96 -21.13
CA ILE A 167 23.60 -12.63 -21.56
C ILE A 167 24.17 -13.38 -20.36
N ILE A 168 24.37 -14.69 -20.53
CA ILE A 168 25.05 -15.55 -19.58
C ILE A 168 26.50 -15.71 -20.03
N ASN A 169 27.44 -15.57 -19.11
CA ASN A 169 28.80 -16.07 -19.29
C ASN A 169 28.89 -17.44 -18.58
N ASP A 170 29.02 -18.51 -19.36
CA ASP A 170 29.06 -19.88 -18.84
C ASP A 170 30.44 -20.30 -18.32
N GLY A 171 31.47 -19.47 -18.53
CA GLY A 171 32.84 -19.69 -18.07
C GLY A 171 33.68 -20.59 -18.97
N SER A 172 33.18 -21.03 -20.13
CA SER A 172 33.94 -21.82 -21.09
C SER A 172 35.12 -21.05 -21.67
N SER A 173 36.19 -21.76 -22.07
CA SER A 173 37.40 -21.15 -22.61
C SER A 173 37.24 -20.58 -24.03
N SER A 174 36.21 -21.04 -24.74
CA SER A 174 35.87 -20.67 -26.10
C SER A 174 34.37 -20.51 -26.19
N ASN A 175 33.90 -19.38 -26.71
CA ASN A 175 32.50 -19.02 -26.83
C ASN A 175 31.68 -18.93 -25.51
N PRO A 176 32.16 -18.20 -24.48
CA PRO A 176 31.51 -18.20 -23.16
C PRO A 176 30.17 -17.48 -23.08
N TYR A 177 29.82 -16.64 -24.05
CA TYR A 177 28.64 -15.79 -23.96
C TYR A 177 27.42 -16.40 -24.67
N ARG A 178 26.31 -16.59 -23.95
CA ARG A 178 25.05 -17.10 -24.49
C ARG A 178 23.93 -16.09 -24.27
N LEU A 179 23.04 -15.96 -25.24
CA LEU A 179 21.78 -15.22 -25.09
C LEU A 179 20.76 -16.14 -24.43
N LEU A 180 20.29 -15.80 -23.23
CA LEU A 180 19.15 -16.43 -22.56
C LEU A 180 17.90 -15.60 -22.84
N ILE A 181 16.85 -16.25 -23.33
CA ILE A 181 15.51 -15.68 -23.46
C ILE A 181 14.58 -16.41 -22.49
N THR A 182 13.85 -15.64 -21.70
CA THR A 182 12.93 -16.14 -20.68
C THR A 182 11.56 -15.51 -20.91
N ALA A 183 10.51 -16.33 -20.97
CA ALA A 183 9.15 -15.82 -21.03
C ALA A 183 8.82 -15.07 -19.72
N ASP A 184 8.18 -13.90 -19.83
CA ASP A 184 7.87 -13.08 -18.66
C ASP A 184 6.79 -13.71 -17.78
N LYS A 185 5.96 -14.60 -18.35
CA LYS A 185 4.88 -15.32 -17.69
C LYS A 185 5.19 -16.82 -17.61
N THR A 186 4.78 -17.42 -16.50
CA THR A 186 4.74 -18.88 -16.33
C THR A 186 3.51 -19.47 -17.04
N GLY A 187 3.41 -20.79 -17.14
CA GLY A 187 2.23 -21.48 -17.69
C GLY A 187 2.51 -22.15 -19.02
N ALA A 188 1.92 -23.32 -19.23
CA ALA A 188 2.18 -24.20 -20.38
C ALA A 188 1.81 -23.58 -21.74
N VAL A 189 0.98 -22.53 -21.74
CA VAL A 189 0.65 -21.80 -22.97
C VAL A 189 1.73 -20.79 -23.36
N ASN A 190 2.64 -20.41 -22.46
CA ASN A 190 3.60 -19.30 -22.66
C ASN A 190 4.96 -19.79 -23.21
N ASP A 191 4.93 -20.70 -24.18
CA ASP A 191 6.12 -21.16 -24.90
C ASP A 191 6.68 -20.08 -25.82
N ILE A 192 7.99 -20.09 -26.05
CA ILE A 192 8.66 -19.09 -26.89
C ILE A 192 8.82 -19.67 -28.29
N SER A 193 8.30 -18.96 -29.28
CA SER A 193 8.57 -19.20 -30.70
C SER A 193 9.63 -18.20 -31.18
N PHE A 194 10.65 -18.71 -31.86
CA PHE A 194 11.79 -17.90 -32.30
C PHE A 194 12.19 -18.27 -33.74
N GLU A 195 12.26 -17.28 -34.62
CA GLU A 195 12.75 -17.43 -35.99
C GLU A 195 13.86 -16.43 -36.29
N VAL A 196 14.89 -16.85 -37.01
CA VAL A 196 16.04 -16.01 -37.38
C VAL A 196 16.24 -16.01 -38.88
N ASN A 197 16.32 -14.81 -39.45
CA ASN A 197 16.58 -14.58 -40.86
C ASN A 197 17.67 -13.50 -40.99
N LEU A 198 18.89 -13.80 -40.53
CA LEU A 198 20.05 -12.91 -40.62
C LEU A 198 20.94 -13.30 -41.81
N THR A 199 21.58 -12.30 -42.41
CA THR A 199 22.47 -12.48 -43.56
C THR A 199 23.79 -11.73 -43.37
N GLY A 200 24.90 -12.30 -43.84
CA GLY A 200 26.19 -11.60 -43.91
C GLY A 200 27.03 -11.57 -42.62
N GLY A 201 26.81 -12.49 -41.69
CA GLY A 201 27.58 -12.65 -40.45
C GLY A 201 27.15 -13.90 -39.67
N ASP A 202 27.48 -13.97 -38.38
CA ASP A 202 27.02 -15.05 -37.48
C ASP A 202 25.49 -15.03 -37.33
N THR A 203 24.92 -16.19 -37.01
CA THR A 203 23.49 -16.36 -36.70
C THR A 203 23.29 -16.71 -35.23
N ILE A 204 22.04 -16.62 -34.75
CA ILE A 204 21.62 -17.07 -33.42
C ILE A 204 20.75 -18.32 -33.60
N GLU A 205 21.08 -19.39 -32.88
CA GLU A 205 20.36 -20.66 -32.91
C GLU A 205 19.78 -20.93 -31.52
N LEU A 206 18.45 -21.00 -31.46
CA LEU A 206 17.69 -21.31 -30.23
C LEU A 206 16.80 -22.55 -30.37
N GLY A 207 16.70 -23.11 -31.58
CA GLY A 207 15.79 -24.23 -31.88
C GLY A 207 16.47 -25.59 -32.07
N SER A 208 17.80 -25.66 -32.07
CA SER A 208 18.54 -26.90 -32.30
C SER A 208 19.74 -27.06 -31.38
N GLY A 209 20.02 -28.31 -31.00
CA GLY A 209 21.20 -28.66 -30.22
C GLY A 209 22.49 -28.35 -30.96
N SER A 210 23.55 -28.01 -30.21
CA SER A 210 24.87 -27.74 -30.78
C SER A 210 25.97 -28.48 -30.01
N PHE A 211 27.13 -28.61 -30.66
CA PHE A 211 28.38 -28.96 -30.00
C PHE A 211 29.17 -27.69 -29.71
N ASP A 212 29.69 -27.58 -28.50
CA ASP A 212 30.68 -26.57 -28.18
C ASP A 212 32.04 -26.94 -28.78
N TYR A 213 32.91 -25.95 -28.93
CA TYR A 213 34.25 -26.19 -29.48
C TYR A 213 35.05 -27.15 -28.59
N PRO A 214 35.96 -27.96 -29.18
CA PRO A 214 36.74 -28.89 -28.39
C PRO A 214 37.67 -28.14 -27.44
N GLU A 215 37.51 -28.41 -26.14
CA GLU A 215 38.32 -27.83 -25.08
C GLU A 215 39.50 -28.74 -24.74
N ILE A 216 40.71 -28.22 -24.85
CA ILE A 216 41.91 -28.96 -24.46
C ILE A 216 41.96 -29.05 -22.94
N VAL A 217 41.83 -30.27 -22.40
CA VAL A 217 41.91 -30.53 -20.96
C VAL A 217 43.37 -30.71 -20.54
N SER A 218 44.12 -31.50 -21.29
CA SER A 218 45.55 -31.71 -21.03
C SER A 218 46.26 -32.19 -22.29
N PHE A 219 47.01 -31.31 -22.94
CA PHE A 219 47.96 -31.69 -23.99
C PHE A 219 49.38 -31.55 -23.44
N SER A 220 50.23 -32.50 -23.79
CA SER A 220 51.67 -32.43 -23.52
C SER A 220 52.34 -31.33 -24.35
N ASP A 221 53.51 -30.86 -23.90
CA ASP A 221 54.29 -29.82 -24.61
C ASP A 221 54.71 -30.22 -26.03
N ALA A 222 54.67 -31.52 -26.36
CA ALA A 222 55.03 -32.04 -27.68
C ALA A 222 53.81 -32.15 -28.63
N ALA A 223 52.59 -31.92 -28.16
CA ALA A 223 51.41 -31.92 -29.00
C ALA A 223 51.38 -30.66 -29.88
N THR A 224 51.23 -30.86 -31.20
CA THR A 224 51.18 -29.78 -32.19
C THR A 224 49.95 -29.85 -33.10
N SER A 225 49.21 -30.96 -33.09
CA SER A 225 47.92 -31.07 -33.78
C SER A 225 46.83 -30.32 -33.02
N THR A 226 45.94 -29.65 -33.76
CA THR A 226 44.75 -28.99 -33.22
C THR A 226 43.52 -29.82 -33.53
N VAL A 227 42.60 -29.89 -32.59
CA VAL A 227 41.28 -30.52 -32.77
C VAL A 227 40.21 -29.46 -33.04
N SER A 228 39.31 -29.74 -33.97
CA SER A 228 38.15 -28.91 -34.29
C SER A 228 36.89 -29.75 -34.50
N LEU A 229 35.72 -29.14 -34.35
CA LEU A 229 34.47 -29.75 -34.80
C LEU A 229 34.49 -29.90 -36.32
N GLY A 230 33.94 -31.01 -36.79
CA GLY A 230 33.65 -31.20 -38.21
C GLY A 230 32.62 -30.17 -38.66
N SER A 231 32.76 -29.69 -39.90
CA SER A 231 31.80 -28.81 -40.56
C SER A 231 30.40 -29.40 -40.68
N THR A 232 30.26 -30.73 -40.59
CA THR A 232 28.96 -31.44 -40.61
C THR A 232 28.53 -31.99 -39.25
N ALA A 233 29.18 -31.59 -38.15
CA ALA A 233 28.74 -31.96 -36.81
C ALA A 233 27.39 -31.28 -36.48
N ALA A 234 26.40 -32.07 -36.06
CA ALA A 234 25.08 -31.55 -35.71
C ALA A 234 24.51 -32.35 -34.54
N PHE A 235 24.24 -31.70 -33.41
CA PHE A 235 23.72 -32.37 -32.22
C PHE A 235 22.19 -32.41 -32.26
N SER A 236 21.61 -33.62 -32.27
CA SER A 236 20.15 -33.81 -32.24
C SER A 236 19.62 -34.21 -30.86
N GLY A 237 20.47 -34.24 -29.83
CA GLY A 237 20.06 -34.57 -28.47
C GLY A 237 19.43 -33.38 -27.76
N ASN A 238 18.73 -33.68 -26.67
CA ASN A 238 17.99 -32.73 -25.84
C ASN A 238 18.60 -32.54 -24.43
N GLU A 239 19.77 -33.12 -24.18
CA GLU A 239 20.49 -33.01 -22.90
C GLU A 239 21.95 -32.60 -23.15
N ASN A 240 22.50 -31.84 -22.20
CA ASN A 240 23.93 -31.50 -22.22
C ASN A 240 24.77 -32.71 -21.80
N LYS A 241 25.79 -33.03 -22.59
CA LYS A 241 26.75 -34.12 -22.37
C LYS A 241 28.17 -33.59 -22.51
N ILE A 242 29.13 -34.26 -21.89
CA ILE A 242 30.57 -33.93 -22.04
C ILE A 242 31.30 -35.17 -22.54
N TYR A 243 31.72 -35.14 -23.80
CA TYR A 243 32.54 -36.18 -24.40
C TYR A 243 34.01 -35.95 -24.07
N THR A 244 34.62 -36.82 -23.27
CA THR A 244 36.05 -36.78 -22.96
C THR A 244 36.80 -37.74 -23.84
N PHE A 245 37.78 -37.24 -24.60
CA PHE A 245 38.65 -38.02 -25.47
C PHE A 245 40.05 -38.17 -24.85
N THR A 246 40.70 -39.30 -25.10
CA THR A 246 42.06 -39.61 -24.64
C THR A 246 42.84 -40.32 -25.73
N VAL A 247 44.01 -39.79 -26.07
CA VAL A 247 44.93 -40.42 -27.03
C VAL A 247 45.48 -41.73 -26.44
N ALA A 248 45.17 -42.85 -27.09
CA ALA A 248 45.64 -44.17 -26.67
C ALA A 248 47.05 -44.47 -27.23
N GLY A 249 47.67 -45.56 -26.75
CA GLY A 249 48.97 -46.03 -27.23
C GLY A 249 50.14 -45.54 -26.38
N THR A 250 51.30 -45.31 -27.01
CA THR A 250 52.54 -44.89 -26.33
C THR A 250 53.31 -43.86 -27.15
N GLY A 251 53.89 -42.86 -26.49
CA GLY A 251 54.76 -41.87 -27.14
C GLY A 251 54.02 -40.87 -28.03
N THR A 252 54.78 -40.11 -28.82
CA THR A 252 54.28 -39.17 -29.82
C THR A 252 53.85 -39.90 -31.09
N GLN A 253 52.68 -39.53 -31.62
CA GLN A 253 52.06 -40.09 -32.82
C GLN A 253 51.64 -38.94 -33.75
N THR A 254 51.92 -39.05 -35.05
CA THR A 254 51.72 -37.95 -36.01
C THR A 254 50.44 -38.15 -36.82
N VAL A 255 49.51 -37.19 -36.73
CA VAL A 255 48.26 -37.15 -37.50
C VAL A 255 48.57 -37.00 -38.99
N GLY A 256 48.10 -37.98 -39.78
CA GLY A 256 48.30 -38.03 -41.24
C GLY A 256 49.36 -39.03 -41.71
N THR A 257 50.19 -39.56 -40.81
CA THR A 257 51.14 -40.64 -41.10
C THR A 257 50.91 -41.88 -40.25
N ASP A 258 50.55 -41.69 -38.98
CA ASP A 258 50.27 -42.78 -38.05
C ASP A 258 48.76 -43.08 -37.95
N VAL A 259 48.44 -44.30 -37.51
CA VAL A 259 47.07 -44.70 -37.16
C VAL A 259 46.89 -44.51 -35.66
N ILE A 260 46.16 -43.46 -35.27
CA ILE A 260 45.99 -43.04 -33.88
C ILE A 260 44.61 -43.47 -33.41
N THR A 261 44.53 -44.08 -32.23
CA THR A 261 43.25 -44.42 -31.59
C THR A 261 42.95 -43.42 -30.48
N LEU A 262 41.77 -42.81 -30.52
CA LEU A 262 41.24 -41.98 -29.44
C LEU A 262 40.15 -42.76 -28.73
N ASN A 263 40.32 -43.00 -27.43
CA ASN A 263 39.26 -43.52 -26.58
C ASN A 263 38.38 -42.36 -26.11
N TRP A 264 37.08 -42.55 -26.02
CA TRP A 264 36.16 -41.52 -25.55
C TRP A 264 35.12 -42.06 -24.56
N THR A 265 34.61 -41.18 -23.69
CA THR A 265 33.50 -41.46 -22.76
C THR A 265 32.65 -40.20 -22.55
N ASP A 266 31.33 -40.36 -22.43
CA ASP A 266 30.41 -39.29 -22.00
C ASP A 266 29.99 -39.43 -20.51
N GLY A 267 30.64 -40.35 -19.79
CA GLY A 267 30.30 -40.74 -18.43
C GLY A 267 29.31 -41.92 -18.34
N THR A 268 28.51 -42.14 -19.38
CA THR A 268 27.54 -43.25 -19.47
C THR A 268 27.98 -44.28 -20.52
N ASN A 269 28.34 -43.80 -21.71
CA ASN A 269 28.79 -44.54 -22.87
C ASN A 269 30.29 -44.33 -23.07
N SER A 270 30.94 -45.28 -23.76
CA SER A 270 32.34 -45.16 -24.14
C SER A 270 32.62 -45.90 -25.45
N GLY A 271 33.66 -45.46 -26.16
CA GLY A 271 34.09 -46.11 -27.40
C GLY A 271 35.47 -45.65 -27.84
N SER A 272 35.82 -45.95 -29.09
CA SER A 272 37.07 -45.50 -29.70
C SER A 272 36.83 -45.05 -31.14
N ILE A 273 37.54 -43.99 -31.55
CA ILE A 273 37.65 -43.58 -32.95
C ILE A 273 39.09 -43.75 -33.41
N VAL A 274 39.27 -44.05 -34.70
CA VAL A 274 40.59 -44.21 -35.31
C VAL A 274 40.81 -43.10 -36.32
N ILE A 275 41.85 -42.30 -36.12
CA ILE A 275 42.23 -41.20 -37.01
C ILE A 275 43.53 -41.56 -37.73
N ASN A 276 43.62 -41.26 -39.02
CA ASN A 276 44.74 -41.65 -39.89
C ASN A 276 45.07 -40.63 -41.00
N GLN A 277 44.28 -39.58 -41.13
CA GLN A 277 44.43 -38.50 -42.11
C GLN A 277 44.13 -37.17 -41.41
N ALA A 278 44.94 -36.16 -41.72
CA ALA A 278 44.64 -34.79 -41.32
C ALA A 278 43.46 -34.24 -42.14
N ASP A 279 42.79 -33.22 -41.60
CA ASP A 279 41.73 -32.45 -42.24
C ASP A 279 40.54 -33.29 -42.75
N THR A 280 40.36 -34.50 -42.18
CA THR A 280 39.26 -35.41 -42.45
C THR A 280 38.29 -35.43 -41.27
N GLU A 281 36.98 -35.46 -41.53
CA GLU A 281 35.96 -35.60 -40.49
C GLU A 281 35.83 -37.07 -40.05
N TYR A 282 35.95 -37.30 -38.74
CA TYR A 282 35.77 -38.57 -38.08
C TYR A 282 34.50 -38.53 -37.25
N GLU A 283 33.56 -39.42 -37.57
CA GLU A 283 32.28 -39.54 -36.88
C GLU A 283 32.41 -40.41 -35.63
N VAL A 284 31.86 -39.93 -34.52
CA VAL A 284 31.89 -40.62 -33.22
C VAL A 284 30.64 -41.49 -33.10
N LEU A 285 30.83 -42.81 -33.06
CA LEU A 285 29.75 -43.79 -32.95
C LEU A 285 29.44 -44.12 -31.49
N LEU A 286 28.18 -44.03 -31.09
CA LEU A 286 27.67 -44.61 -29.85
C LEU A 286 27.38 -46.10 -30.06
N ASP A 287 27.95 -46.96 -29.21
CA ASP A 287 27.72 -48.42 -29.15
C ASP A 287 27.57 -49.10 -30.53
N GLY A 288 28.50 -48.82 -31.44
CA GLY A 288 28.64 -49.51 -32.72
C GLY A 288 27.55 -49.28 -33.78
N SER A 289 26.55 -48.40 -33.57
CA SER A 289 25.57 -48.08 -34.64
C SER A 289 24.69 -46.83 -34.46
N ALA A 290 24.67 -46.17 -33.29
CA ALA A 290 23.88 -44.95 -33.08
C ALA A 290 24.77 -43.70 -33.17
N TYR A 291 24.22 -42.61 -33.72
CA TYR A 291 24.94 -41.35 -33.93
C TYR A 291 24.31 -40.26 -33.07
N ASP A 292 25.11 -39.56 -32.25
CA ASP A 292 24.72 -38.26 -31.66
C ASP A 292 25.10 -37.08 -32.58
N GLY A 293 25.66 -37.39 -33.76
CA GLY A 293 26.05 -36.43 -34.78
C GLY A 293 27.38 -35.69 -34.52
N LEU A 294 28.14 -36.13 -33.51
CA LEU A 294 29.48 -35.59 -33.22
C LEU A 294 30.47 -36.02 -34.30
N LYS A 295 31.11 -35.03 -34.92
CA LYS A 295 32.19 -35.24 -35.88
C LYS A 295 33.37 -34.33 -35.53
N LEU A 296 34.58 -34.87 -35.67
CA LEU A 296 35.83 -34.19 -35.32
C LEU A 296 36.79 -34.16 -36.50
N SER A 297 37.57 -33.09 -36.61
CA SER A 297 38.68 -32.96 -37.55
C SER A 297 39.96 -32.59 -36.80
N PHE A 298 41.10 -33.02 -37.34
CA PHE A 298 42.41 -32.81 -36.73
C PHE A 298 43.37 -32.25 -37.77
N SER A 299 44.14 -31.22 -37.41
CA SER A 299 45.19 -30.70 -38.29
C SER A 299 46.42 -31.61 -38.30
N ALA A 300 47.23 -31.51 -39.36
CA ALA A 300 48.51 -32.22 -39.43
C ALA A 300 49.43 -31.78 -38.27
N GLY A 301 50.01 -32.74 -37.56
CA GLY A 301 50.85 -32.48 -36.40
C GLY A 301 50.91 -33.68 -35.46
N ASP A 302 51.46 -33.46 -34.27
CA ASP A 302 51.71 -34.51 -33.30
C ASP A 302 50.65 -34.51 -32.19
N LEU A 303 50.26 -35.71 -31.73
CA LEU A 303 49.51 -35.99 -30.52
C LEU A 303 50.32 -36.96 -29.65
N VAL A 304 50.23 -36.87 -28.34
CA VAL A 304 50.97 -37.75 -27.41
C VAL A 304 50.00 -38.64 -26.65
N ALA A 305 50.39 -39.90 -26.45
CA ALA A 305 49.61 -40.83 -25.64
C ALA A 305 49.35 -40.27 -24.24
N GLY A 306 48.07 -40.21 -23.86
CA GLY A 306 47.60 -39.59 -22.61
C GLY A 306 47.09 -38.16 -22.78
N ASP A 307 47.26 -37.51 -23.92
CA ASP A 307 46.64 -36.21 -24.19
C ASP A 307 45.11 -36.34 -24.16
N THR A 308 44.43 -35.35 -23.58
CA THR A 308 42.97 -35.31 -23.40
C THR A 308 42.35 -33.98 -23.82
N PHE A 309 41.15 -34.08 -24.39
CA PHE A 309 40.29 -32.95 -24.71
C PHE A 309 38.82 -33.34 -24.49
N GLN A 310 37.96 -32.34 -24.40
CA GLN A 310 36.52 -32.51 -24.19
C GLN A 310 35.71 -31.80 -25.26
N VAL A 311 34.52 -32.32 -25.53
CA VAL A 311 33.50 -31.65 -26.36
C VAL A 311 32.20 -31.66 -25.58
N ALA A 312 31.69 -30.49 -25.23
CA ALA A 312 30.39 -30.36 -24.59
C ALA A 312 29.28 -30.29 -25.66
N THR A 313 28.09 -30.77 -25.31
CA THR A 313 26.87 -30.52 -26.06
C THR A 313 26.02 -29.51 -25.34
N PHE A 314 25.29 -28.71 -26.11
CA PHE A 314 24.36 -27.73 -25.59
C PHE A 314 22.97 -27.93 -26.20
N ALA A 315 22.00 -28.19 -25.33
CA ALA A 315 20.58 -28.23 -25.60
C ALA A 315 19.97 -26.85 -25.27
N PRO A 316 19.34 -26.15 -26.23
CA PRO A 316 18.83 -24.79 -26.03
C PRO A 316 17.75 -24.66 -24.96
N LEU A 317 16.91 -25.69 -24.77
CA LEU A 317 15.83 -25.67 -23.80
C LEU A 317 16.38 -25.86 -22.37
N LEU A 318 16.23 -24.83 -21.54
CA LEU A 318 16.65 -24.86 -20.14
C LEU A 318 15.49 -25.16 -19.18
N GLN A 319 14.28 -24.71 -19.53
CA GLN A 319 13.06 -24.92 -18.73
C GLN A 319 11.83 -24.92 -19.62
N GLU A 320 11.02 -25.97 -19.51
CA GLU A 320 9.70 -26.07 -20.15
C GLU A 320 8.68 -25.17 -19.46
N ALA A 321 7.76 -24.60 -20.23
CA ALA A 321 6.61 -23.92 -19.66
C ALA A 321 5.63 -24.94 -19.07
N THR A 322 5.22 -24.73 -17.82
CA THR A 322 4.29 -25.65 -17.14
C THR A 322 3.26 -24.85 -16.36
N ASP A 323 2.07 -25.43 -16.20
CA ASP A 323 1.02 -24.86 -15.36
C ASP A 323 1.16 -25.32 -13.91
N ALA A 324 0.78 -24.46 -12.97
CA ALA A 324 0.57 -24.84 -11.59
C ALA A 324 -0.64 -25.76 -11.50
N ARG A 325 -0.52 -26.83 -10.72
CA ARG A 325 -1.62 -27.78 -10.51
C ARG A 325 -1.79 -28.05 -9.03
N VAL A 326 -3.01 -27.82 -8.56
CA VAL A 326 -3.38 -28.00 -7.15
C VAL A 326 -4.64 -28.84 -7.07
N SER A 327 -4.63 -29.84 -6.20
CA SER A 327 -5.84 -30.59 -5.86
C SER A 327 -6.50 -29.96 -4.63
N VAL A 328 -7.79 -29.65 -4.72
CA VAL A 328 -8.62 -29.13 -3.62
C VAL A 328 -9.56 -30.25 -3.15
N GLY A 329 -9.47 -30.63 -1.88
CA GLY A 329 -10.16 -31.77 -1.30
C GLY A 329 -9.37 -33.09 -1.39
N GLY A 330 -9.99 -34.21 -0.99
CA GLY A 330 -9.41 -35.54 -1.19
C GLY A 330 -8.45 -36.07 -0.10
N GLY A 331 -8.07 -35.27 0.91
CA GLY A 331 -7.11 -35.67 1.94
C GLY A 331 -7.74 -36.28 3.19
N GLY A 332 -8.02 -37.58 3.17
CA GLY A 332 -8.42 -38.32 4.37
C GLY A 332 -9.23 -39.59 4.11
N SER A 333 -9.31 -40.47 5.12
CA SER A 333 -10.19 -41.64 5.10
C SER A 333 -11.65 -41.17 5.03
N GLY A 334 -12.29 -41.32 3.86
CA GLY A 334 -13.67 -40.90 3.61
C GLY A 334 -13.83 -39.62 2.77
N SER A 335 -12.76 -39.04 2.24
CA SER A 335 -12.84 -37.92 1.30
C SER A 335 -13.27 -38.37 -0.10
N GLY A 336 -14.12 -37.58 -0.76
CA GLY A 336 -14.49 -37.78 -2.18
C GLY A 336 -13.36 -37.43 -3.15
N SER A 337 -13.62 -37.52 -4.45
CA SER A 337 -12.66 -37.16 -5.50
C SER A 337 -12.22 -35.69 -5.38
N PRO A 338 -10.91 -35.38 -5.44
CA PRO A 338 -10.42 -34.02 -5.39
C PRO A 338 -10.76 -33.25 -6.68
N ILE A 339 -10.89 -31.93 -6.57
CA ILE A 339 -11.00 -31.02 -7.71
C ILE A 339 -9.58 -30.62 -8.11
N ILE A 340 -9.19 -30.86 -9.36
CA ILE A 340 -7.90 -30.39 -9.88
C ILE A 340 -8.09 -29.00 -10.46
N VAL A 341 -7.34 -28.05 -9.92
CA VAL A 341 -7.26 -26.67 -10.38
C VAL A 341 -5.94 -26.52 -11.11
N THR A 342 -6.00 -26.02 -12.34
CA THR A 342 -4.84 -25.70 -13.18
C THR A 342 -4.78 -24.19 -13.34
N SER A 343 -3.58 -23.62 -13.29
CA SER A 343 -3.36 -22.18 -13.49
C SER A 343 -2.03 -21.93 -14.18
N GLU A 344 -2.00 -20.93 -15.05
CA GLU A 344 -0.77 -20.46 -15.68
C GLU A 344 0.20 -19.82 -14.67
N SER A 345 -0.23 -19.50 -13.44
CA SER A 345 0.63 -18.87 -12.43
C SER A 345 0.61 -19.60 -11.09
N ASN A 346 1.66 -19.38 -10.30
CA ASN A 346 1.73 -19.85 -8.91
C ASN A 346 0.85 -19.03 -7.95
N SER A 347 0.21 -17.96 -8.42
CA SER A 347 -0.74 -17.16 -7.66
C SER A 347 -2.16 -17.47 -8.13
N LEU A 348 -2.85 -18.30 -7.35
CA LEU A 348 -4.21 -18.72 -7.57
C LEU A 348 -5.18 -17.70 -6.96
N ASN A 349 -5.77 -16.87 -7.82
CA ASN A 349 -6.74 -15.87 -7.40
C ASN A 349 -8.15 -16.43 -7.43
N GLU A 350 -8.91 -16.27 -6.34
CA GLU A 350 -10.34 -16.59 -6.23
C GLU A 350 -10.75 -18.04 -6.59
N VAL A 351 -9.80 -18.98 -6.58
CA VAL A 351 -10.08 -20.43 -6.73
C VAL A 351 -11.06 -20.91 -5.65
N ILE A 352 -10.91 -20.35 -4.45
CA ILE A 352 -11.93 -20.38 -3.41
C ILE A 352 -12.42 -18.93 -3.28
N PRO A 353 -13.75 -18.66 -3.34
CA PRO A 353 -14.26 -17.30 -3.30
C PRO A 353 -13.71 -16.48 -2.13
N GLY A 354 -13.05 -15.36 -2.45
CA GLY A 354 -12.46 -14.43 -1.47
C GLY A 354 -11.08 -14.83 -0.93
N LEU A 355 -10.47 -15.91 -1.43
CA LEU A 355 -9.14 -16.39 -1.05
C LEU A 355 -8.17 -16.30 -2.23
N ASP A 356 -7.02 -15.69 -2.00
CA ASP A 356 -5.86 -15.74 -2.90
C ASP A 356 -4.81 -16.67 -2.29
N ILE A 357 -4.26 -17.56 -3.11
CA ILE A 357 -3.30 -18.58 -2.68
C ILE A 357 -2.02 -18.45 -3.50
N ASP A 358 -0.89 -18.27 -2.83
CA ASP A 358 0.44 -18.25 -3.45
C ASP A 358 1.18 -19.56 -3.17
N ILE A 359 1.47 -20.31 -4.22
CA ILE A 359 2.17 -21.58 -4.17
C ILE A 359 3.68 -21.34 -4.20
N LYS A 360 4.42 -22.05 -3.35
CA LYS A 360 5.87 -21.93 -3.22
C LYS A 360 6.61 -23.23 -3.48
N ASN A 361 6.02 -24.36 -3.13
CA ASN A 361 6.60 -25.69 -3.31
C ASN A 361 5.53 -26.74 -3.58
N THR A 362 5.94 -27.87 -4.15
CA THR A 362 5.10 -29.06 -4.28
C THR A 362 4.98 -29.81 -2.95
N THR A 363 3.92 -30.60 -2.83
CA THR A 363 3.69 -31.51 -1.70
C THR A 363 4.04 -32.94 -2.08
N ALA A 364 4.50 -33.76 -1.13
CA ALA A 364 4.70 -35.18 -1.35
C ALA A 364 3.36 -35.91 -1.58
N ALA A 365 3.41 -37.08 -2.20
CA ALA A 365 2.22 -37.88 -2.46
C ALA A 365 1.52 -38.27 -1.14
N GLY A 366 0.27 -37.83 -0.96
CA GLY A 366 -0.54 -38.11 0.22
C GLY A 366 -0.39 -37.10 1.36
N GLU A 367 0.47 -36.09 1.21
CA GLU A 367 0.59 -34.97 2.15
C GLU A 367 -0.32 -33.81 1.70
N TYR A 368 -0.90 -33.09 2.66
CA TYR A 368 -1.84 -32.00 2.38
C TYR A 368 -1.57 -30.79 3.27
N VAL A 369 -1.75 -29.60 2.69
CA VAL A 369 -1.80 -28.33 3.41
C VAL A 369 -3.25 -27.99 3.72
N THR A 370 -3.57 -27.76 4.98
CA THR A 370 -4.89 -27.30 5.40
C THR A 370 -4.92 -25.77 5.48
N ILE A 371 -5.89 -25.16 4.81
CA ILE A 371 -6.24 -23.75 4.96
C ILE A 371 -7.54 -23.67 5.76
N LYS A 372 -7.48 -23.06 6.93
CA LYS A 372 -8.67 -22.74 7.73
C LYS A 372 -8.99 -21.27 7.58
N THR A 373 -10.20 -20.98 7.13
CA THR A 373 -10.72 -19.62 6.97
C THR A 373 -11.80 -19.35 8.02
N GLY A 374 -11.94 -18.09 8.40
CA GLY A 374 -13.02 -17.65 9.27
C GLY A 374 -12.89 -16.17 9.58
N MET A 375 -13.69 -15.70 10.53
CA MET A 375 -13.64 -14.32 11.00
C MET A 375 -12.74 -14.21 12.23
N ASP A 376 -11.97 -13.12 12.33
CA ASP A 376 -11.10 -12.82 13.47
C ASP A 376 -11.91 -12.31 14.67
N THR A 377 -12.68 -13.22 15.28
CA THR A 377 -13.54 -12.92 16.44
C THR A 377 -12.74 -12.42 17.65
N LYS A 378 -11.44 -12.76 17.74
CA LYS A 378 -10.54 -12.28 18.79
C LYS A 378 -10.23 -10.80 18.61
N ALA A 379 -9.92 -10.36 17.39
CA ALA A 379 -9.70 -8.95 17.10
C ALA A 379 -10.95 -8.09 17.42
N ILE A 380 -12.14 -8.57 17.05
CA ILE A 380 -13.41 -7.88 17.35
C ILE A 380 -13.58 -7.71 18.87
N LYS A 381 -13.39 -8.78 19.64
CA LYS A 381 -13.48 -8.74 21.11
C LYS A 381 -12.43 -7.80 21.71
N SER A 382 -11.21 -7.79 21.18
CA SER A 382 -10.15 -6.88 21.62
C SER A 382 -10.53 -5.42 21.38
N GLN A 383 -11.12 -5.11 20.22
CA GLN A 383 -11.54 -3.74 19.88
C GLN A 383 -12.67 -3.24 20.80
N ILE A 384 -13.66 -4.10 21.07
CA ILE A 384 -14.74 -3.78 22.04
C ILE A 384 -14.14 -3.56 23.44
N SER A 385 -13.15 -4.36 23.83
CA SER A 385 -12.47 -4.21 25.13
C SER A 385 -11.69 -2.90 25.23
N GLY A 386 -10.94 -2.53 24.18
CA GLY A 386 -10.22 -1.25 24.12
C GLY A 386 -11.14 -0.03 24.19
N PHE A 387 -12.33 -0.11 23.56
CA PHE A 387 -13.37 0.90 23.74
C PHE A 387 -13.82 1.01 25.21
N ILE A 388 -14.14 -0.12 25.86
CA ILE A 388 -14.54 -0.15 27.29
C ILE A 388 -13.45 0.46 28.17
N GLU A 389 -12.18 0.09 27.96
CA GLU A 389 -11.04 0.61 28.72
C GLU A 389 -10.89 2.12 28.56
N SER A 390 -10.94 2.65 27.33
CA SER A 390 -10.85 4.08 27.08
C SER A 390 -12.02 4.85 27.72
N TYR A 391 -13.23 4.30 27.66
CA TYR A 391 -14.43 4.87 28.27
C TYR A 391 -14.31 4.92 29.80
N ASN A 392 -13.94 3.80 30.43
CA ASN A 392 -13.76 3.73 31.88
C ASN A 392 -12.63 4.67 32.32
N GLY A 393 -11.56 4.78 31.52
CA GLY A 393 -10.48 5.73 31.79
C GLY A 393 -10.89 7.21 31.81
N VAL A 394 -11.98 7.59 31.13
CA VAL A 394 -12.62 8.91 31.27
C VAL A 394 -13.43 8.97 32.57
N MET A 395 -14.29 7.97 32.80
CA MET A 395 -15.16 7.93 33.99
C MET A 395 -14.36 7.99 35.28
N ASP A 396 -13.37 7.12 35.43
CA ASP A 396 -12.50 7.05 36.61
C ASP A 396 -11.76 8.38 36.83
N PHE A 397 -11.21 8.98 35.76
CA PHE A 397 -10.50 10.24 35.89
C PHE A 397 -11.41 11.39 36.34
N ILE A 398 -12.64 11.44 35.82
CA ILE A 398 -13.62 12.45 36.22
C ILE A 398 -14.05 12.22 37.68
N ASP A 399 -14.33 10.99 38.07
CA ASP A 399 -14.71 10.64 39.44
C ASP A 399 -13.60 10.98 40.45
N ASP A 400 -12.33 10.75 40.08
CA ASP A 400 -11.17 11.17 40.87
C ASP A 400 -11.15 12.70 41.08
N GLN A 401 -11.58 13.50 40.10
CA GLN A 401 -11.67 14.95 40.27
C GLN A 401 -12.73 15.39 41.29
N PHE A 402 -13.78 14.57 41.48
CA PHE A 402 -14.90 14.86 42.39
C PHE A 402 -14.78 14.21 43.76
N THR A 403 -13.66 13.53 44.04
CA THR A 403 -13.43 12.87 45.33
C THR A 403 -12.77 13.84 46.34
N TYR A 404 -13.27 13.86 47.57
CA TYR A 404 -12.67 14.60 48.70
C TYR A 404 -12.08 13.64 49.71
N ASN A 405 -10.77 13.73 49.94
CA ASN A 405 -10.09 12.94 50.95
C ASN A 405 -10.20 13.63 52.32
N LYS A 406 -10.90 12.99 53.27
CA LYS A 406 -11.12 13.55 54.61
C LYS A 406 -9.85 13.62 55.46
N ASP A 407 -8.87 12.77 55.19
CA ASP A 407 -7.64 12.68 55.98
C ASP A 407 -6.61 13.71 55.51
N THR A 408 -6.38 13.81 54.19
CA THR A 408 -5.47 14.82 53.62
C THR A 408 -6.12 16.18 53.45
N LYS A 409 -7.46 16.26 53.53
CA LYS A 409 -8.27 17.46 53.24
C LYS A 409 -8.10 17.98 51.81
N GLU A 410 -7.66 17.13 50.90
CA GLU A 410 -7.43 17.46 49.49
C GLU A 410 -8.59 16.97 48.61
N SER A 411 -8.81 17.69 47.50
CA SER A 411 -9.73 17.31 46.43
C SER A 411 -9.02 17.39 45.08
N GLY A 412 -9.61 16.79 44.06
CA GLY A 412 -9.20 17.05 42.67
C GLY A 412 -9.24 18.54 42.33
N VAL A 413 -8.40 18.96 41.38
CA VAL A 413 -8.29 20.37 40.99
C VAL A 413 -9.55 20.90 40.27
N LEU A 414 -10.35 19.98 39.70
CA LEU A 414 -11.64 20.28 39.07
C LEU A 414 -12.83 19.95 39.99
N PHE A 415 -12.62 19.87 41.31
CA PHE A 415 -13.71 19.62 42.25
C PHE A 415 -14.82 20.67 42.11
N ALA A 416 -16.08 20.20 42.13
CA ALA A 416 -17.30 20.99 41.90
C ALA A 416 -17.44 21.63 40.50
N ASP A 417 -16.67 21.19 39.49
CA ASP A 417 -16.83 21.65 38.12
C ASP A 417 -18.05 21.02 37.41
N TYR A 418 -19.18 21.72 37.41
CA TYR A 418 -20.44 21.22 36.83
C TYR A 418 -20.37 20.84 35.33
N PRO A 419 -19.69 21.61 34.44
CA PRO A 419 -19.51 21.21 33.03
C PRO A 419 -18.91 19.81 32.85
N LEU A 420 -17.96 19.41 33.69
CA LEU A 420 -17.34 18.09 33.61
C LEU A 420 -18.35 16.96 33.91
N GLN A 421 -19.28 17.18 34.84
CA GLN A 421 -20.36 16.22 35.14
C GLN A 421 -21.38 16.09 33.98
N ILE A 422 -21.64 17.19 33.26
CA ILE A 422 -22.48 17.15 32.05
C ILE A 422 -21.80 16.32 30.96
N MET A 423 -20.50 16.53 30.74
CA MET A 423 -19.72 15.75 29.77
C MET A 423 -19.73 14.26 30.10
N GLN A 424 -19.51 13.92 31.38
CA GLN A 424 -19.59 12.54 31.89
C GLN A 424 -20.98 11.93 31.65
N SER A 425 -22.03 12.69 31.96
CA SER A 425 -23.42 12.24 31.78
C SER A 425 -23.78 12.03 30.30
N SER A 426 -23.29 12.89 29.41
CA SER A 426 -23.45 12.77 27.95
C SER A 426 -22.80 11.48 27.44
N LEU A 427 -21.55 11.22 27.87
CA LEU A 427 -20.83 10.01 27.51
C LEU A 427 -21.55 8.75 28.00
N ARG A 428 -22.03 8.78 29.26
CA ARG A 428 -22.79 7.68 29.84
C ARG A 428 -24.08 7.40 29.06
N PHE A 429 -24.85 8.45 28.75
CA PHE A 429 -26.08 8.32 27.98
C PHE A 429 -25.81 7.72 26.59
N ALA A 430 -24.79 8.20 25.89
CA ALA A 430 -24.41 7.67 24.59
C ALA A 430 -24.10 6.16 24.68
N ALA A 431 -23.25 5.74 25.62
CA ALA A 431 -22.85 4.34 25.80
C ALA A 431 -23.99 3.39 26.19
N THR A 432 -24.94 3.84 27.02
CA THR A 432 -26.04 3.00 27.51
C THR A 432 -27.34 3.15 26.71
N SER A 433 -27.33 3.95 25.63
CA SER A 433 -28.52 4.19 24.82
C SER A 433 -28.94 2.93 24.05
N ILE A 434 -30.26 2.78 23.88
CA ILE A 434 -30.81 1.79 22.95
C ILE A 434 -30.64 2.32 21.52
N VAL A 435 -30.21 1.46 20.61
CA VAL A 435 -30.12 1.74 19.18
C VAL A 435 -31.49 1.46 18.55
N SER A 436 -32.24 2.53 18.32
CA SER A 436 -33.56 2.47 17.68
C SER A 436 -33.45 1.94 16.24
N GLY A 437 -34.39 1.09 15.84
CA GLY A 437 -34.45 0.51 14.49
C GLY A 437 -33.82 -0.88 14.37
N LEU A 438 -33.07 -1.35 15.38
CA LEU A 438 -32.62 -2.74 15.47
C LEU A 438 -33.68 -3.64 16.12
N SER A 439 -33.64 -4.94 15.78
CA SER A 439 -34.45 -5.96 16.41
C SER A 439 -34.22 -5.98 17.93
N GLY A 440 -35.25 -6.38 18.70
CA GLY A 440 -35.19 -6.35 20.17
C GLY A 440 -34.14 -7.27 20.80
N GLU A 441 -33.54 -8.18 20.04
CA GLU A 441 -32.57 -9.17 20.55
C GLU A 441 -31.17 -8.58 20.77
N ILE A 442 -30.70 -7.68 19.89
CA ILE A 442 -29.39 -7.01 19.98
C ILE A 442 -29.51 -5.53 19.58
N ASN A 443 -29.97 -4.70 20.52
CA ASN A 443 -30.15 -3.25 20.32
C ASN A 443 -29.44 -2.38 21.39
N SER A 444 -28.65 -2.98 22.27
CA SER A 444 -27.89 -2.28 23.31
C SER A 444 -26.66 -3.08 23.75
N LEU A 445 -25.69 -2.42 24.39
CA LEU A 445 -24.53 -3.11 25.00
C LEU A 445 -24.94 -4.21 25.98
N SER A 446 -26.04 -4.00 26.72
CA SER A 446 -26.56 -4.98 27.67
C SER A 446 -27.04 -6.27 27.00
N ALA A 447 -27.49 -6.17 25.74
CA ALA A 447 -27.93 -7.31 24.95
C ALA A 447 -26.76 -8.25 24.62
N ILE A 448 -25.54 -7.72 24.46
CA ILE A 448 -24.32 -8.51 24.19
C ILE A 448 -23.48 -8.80 25.45
N GLY A 449 -24.05 -8.60 26.65
CA GLY A 449 -23.39 -8.96 27.92
C GLY A 449 -22.51 -7.86 28.53
N ILE A 450 -22.57 -6.63 28.03
CA ILE A 450 -21.83 -5.48 28.56
C ILE A 450 -22.77 -4.57 29.35
N ARG A 451 -22.48 -4.31 30.62
CA ARG A 451 -23.34 -3.52 31.52
C ARG A 451 -22.57 -2.40 32.20
N SER A 452 -23.27 -1.31 32.50
CA SER A 452 -22.80 -0.27 33.40
C SER A 452 -22.92 -0.73 34.86
N ASP A 453 -21.94 -0.42 35.68
CA ASP A 453 -22.06 -0.51 37.14
C ASP A 453 -22.73 0.74 37.75
N ALA A 454 -22.75 0.83 39.09
CA ALA A 454 -23.36 1.93 39.83
C ALA A 454 -22.65 3.28 39.66
N TYR A 455 -21.37 3.26 39.28
CA TYR A 455 -20.55 4.46 39.06
C TYR A 455 -20.58 4.92 37.59
N GLY A 456 -21.11 4.08 36.69
CA GLY A 456 -21.19 4.39 35.27
C GLY A 456 -20.11 3.70 34.44
N ASN A 457 -19.26 2.88 35.05
CA ASN A 457 -18.22 2.14 34.36
C ASN A 457 -18.80 0.93 33.60
N LEU A 458 -18.32 0.70 32.39
CA LEU A 458 -18.71 -0.44 31.56
C LEU A 458 -17.91 -1.69 31.95
N LYS A 459 -18.59 -2.83 32.03
CA LYS A 459 -18.00 -4.13 32.31
C LYS A 459 -18.63 -5.22 31.45
N ILE A 460 -17.80 -6.11 30.92
CA ILE A 460 -18.25 -7.40 30.36
C ILE A 460 -18.76 -8.25 31.53
N SER A 461 -20.08 -8.24 31.73
CA SER A 461 -20.74 -8.96 32.83
C SER A 461 -21.03 -10.41 32.46
N ASP A 462 -21.14 -10.71 31.17
CA ASP A 462 -21.31 -12.06 30.62
C ASP A 462 -20.40 -12.23 29.39
N ALA A 463 -19.25 -12.87 29.61
CA ALA A 463 -18.27 -13.11 28.54
C ALA A 463 -18.73 -14.15 27.53
N SER A 464 -19.58 -15.11 27.94
CA SER A 464 -20.12 -16.14 27.05
C SER A 464 -21.12 -15.53 26.08
N LYS A 465 -21.98 -14.64 26.57
CA LYS A 465 -22.96 -13.92 25.74
C LYS A 465 -22.29 -13.01 24.71
N LEU A 466 -21.21 -12.34 25.08
CA LEU A 466 -20.43 -11.54 24.13
C LEU A 466 -19.79 -12.42 23.05
N THR A 467 -19.18 -13.54 23.45
CA THR A 467 -18.56 -14.47 22.50
C THR A 467 -19.59 -15.11 21.56
N ASP A 468 -20.77 -15.49 22.08
CA ASP A 468 -21.87 -16.02 21.28
C ASP A 468 -22.44 -14.99 20.29
N ALA A 469 -22.64 -13.75 20.74
CA ALA A 469 -23.10 -12.66 19.87
C ALA A 469 -22.12 -12.40 18.71
N ILE A 470 -20.82 -12.37 18.98
CA ILE A 470 -19.79 -12.17 17.94
C ILE A 470 -19.71 -13.37 16.99
N ALA A 471 -19.84 -14.60 17.49
CA ALA A 471 -19.68 -15.80 16.68
C ALA A 471 -20.92 -16.12 15.82
N ASN A 472 -22.12 -15.96 16.37
CA ASN A 472 -23.36 -16.44 15.78
C ASN A 472 -24.31 -15.32 15.31
N ASN A 473 -24.12 -14.08 15.76
CA ASN A 473 -25.00 -12.95 15.45
C ASN A 473 -24.21 -11.69 15.03
N LEU A 474 -23.10 -11.89 14.29
CA LEU A 474 -22.17 -10.81 13.99
C LEU A 474 -22.82 -9.63 13.28
N ASP A 475 -23.69 -9.85 12.29
CA ASP A 475 -24.40 -8.78 11.57
C ASP A 475 -25.11 -7.84 12.56
N SER A 476 -25.81 -8.41 13.55
CA SER A 476 -26.48 -7.63 14.59
C SER A 476 -25.50 -6.91 15.52
N VAL A 477 -24.35 -7.52 15.85
CA VAL A 477 -23.29 -6.84 16.60
C VAL A 477 -22.68 -5.70 15.80
N THR A 478 -22.42 -5.89 14.52
CA THR A 478 -21.91 -4.84 13.61
C THR A 478 -22.89 -3.67 13.58
N LYS A 479 -24.16 -3.93 13.26
CA LYS A 479 -25.23 -2.93 13.22
C LYS A 479 -25.45 -2.22 14.57
N LEU A 480 -25.15 -2.88 15.70
CA LEU A 480 -25.18 -2.24 17.02
C LEU A 480 -24.18 -1.09 17.12
N PHE A 481 -23.00 -1.22 16.50
CA PHE A 481 -21.94 -0.20 16.57
C PHE A 481 -21.94 0.74 15.36
N THR A 482 -22.18 0.24 14.16
CA THR A 482 -22.07 0.98 12.89
C THR A 482 -23.39 1.64 12.47
N ASN A 483 -23.32 2.60 11.54
CA ASN A 483 -24.52 3.02 10.82
C ASN A 483 -24.94 1.89 9.88
N SER A 484 -26.24 1.62 9.79
CA SER A 484 -26.78 0.62 8.88
C SER A 484 -28.06 1.10 8.23
N GLY A 485 -28.43 0.47 7.12
CA GLY A 485 -29.71 0.71 6.48
C GLY A 485 -30.35 -0.59 6.01
N GLU A 486 -31.67 -0.68 6.17
CA GLU A 486 -32.47 -1.80 5.68
C GLU A 486 -33.42 -1.30 4.59
N SER A 487 -33.29 -1.88 3.40
CA SER A 487 -34.07 -1.52 2.23
C SER A 487 -35.21 -2.50 2.00
N SER A 488 -36.35 -2.01 1.52
CA SER A 488 -37.45 -2.85 1.04
C SER A 488 -37.26 -3.36 -0.40
N SER A 489 -36.23 -2.89 -1.11
CA SER A 489 -35.96 -3.21 -2.51
C SER A 489 -34.54 -3.72 -2.70
N SER A 490 -34.37 -4.79 -3.48
CA SER A 490 -33.05 -5.33 -3.84
C SER A 490 -32.23 -4.41 -4.75
N PHE A 491 -32.86 -3.41 -5.35
CA PHE A 491 -32.21 -2.42 -6.23
C PHE A 491 -31.71 -1.17 -5.50
N ILE A 492 -31.98 -1.08 -4.20
CA ILE A 492 -31.60 0.05 -3.35
C ILE A 492 -30.77 -0.52 -2.19
N GLU A 493 -29.51 -0.16 -2.16
CA GLU A 493 -28.55 -0.61 -1.15
C GLU A 493 -28.07 0.57 -0.31
N PHE A 494 -28.08 0.44 1.02
CA PHE A 494 -27.48 1.44 1.89
C PHE A 494 -25.96 1.37 1.81
N LEU A 495 -25.31 2.50 1.53
CA LEU A 495 -23.85 2.58 1.54
C LEU A 495 -23.31 3.22 2.81
N SER A 496 -23.85 4.38 3.16
CA SER A 496 -23.36 5.14 4.32
C SER A 496 -24.33 6.24 4.75
N ALA A 497 -24.20 6.68 6.00
CA ALA A 497 -24.86 7.87 6.52
C ALA A 497 -23.81 8.79 7.18
N ALA A 498 -23.91 10.08 6.91
CA ALA A 498 -23.09 11.11 7.54
C ALA A 498 -23.55 11.38 8.99
N ALA A 499 -22.86 12.29 9.69
CA ALA A 499 -23.23 12.68 11.05
C ALA A 499 -24.55 13.47 11.05
N GLU A 500 -24.85 14.17 9.97
CA GLU A 500 -26.00 15.03 9.77
C GLU A 500 -27.27 14.23 9.44
N THR A 501 -27.11 13.06 8.81
CA THR A 501 -28.23 12.15 8.51
C THR A 501 -29.00 11.80 9.76
N LYS A 502 -30.34 11.83 9.74
CA LYS A 502 -31.15 11.41 10.90
C LYS A 502 -31.47 9.92 10.80
N ALA A 503 -31.47 9.25 11.96
CA ALA A 503 -32.05 7.91 12.03
C ALA A 503 -33.56 8.01 11.80
N GLY A 504 -34.12 7.07 11.05
CA GLY A 504 -35.52 7.10 10.65
C GLY A 504 -35.94 5.77 10.03
N ALA A 505 -37.24 5.48 10.12
CA ALA A 505 -37.82 4.30 9.47
C ALA A 505 -38.55 4.72 8.20
N ASN A 506 -38.47 3.89 7.17
CA ASN A 506 -39.24 4.01 5.94
C ASN A 506 -39.07 5.33 5.15
N TYR A 507 -37.84 5.82 5.01
CA TYR A 507 -37.56 6.90 4.06
C TYR A 507 -37.88 6.42 2.65
N MET A 508 -38.85 7.03 2.00
CA MET A 508 -39.28 6.68 0.65
C MET A 508 -38.19 7.08 -0.35
N VAL A 509 -37.80 6.18 -1.22
CA VAL A 509 -36.80 6.45 -2.27
C VAL A 509 -37.53 6.43 -3.60
N ASP A 510 -37.56 7.59 -4.24
CA ASP A 510 -38.24 7.80 -5.52
C ASP A 510 -37.17 8.09 -6.58
N ILE A 511 -37.05 7.23 -7.59
CA ILE A 511 -36.05 7.33 -8.67
C ILE A 511 -36.74 7.84 -9.93
N THR A 512 -36.26 8.97 -10.45
CA THR A 512 -36.80 9.60 -11.66
C THR A 512 -35.96 9.31 -12.90
N GLN A 513 -34.71 8.90 -12.72
CA GLN A 513 -33.80 8.50 -13.81
C GLN A 513 -32.82 7.44 -13.30
N ALA A 514 -32.72 6.32 -14.01
CA ALA A 514 -31.68 5.33 -13.78
C ALA A 514 -30.32 5.81 -14.33
N ALA A 515 -29.24 5.39 -13.69
CA ALA A 515 -27.90 5.71 -14.19
C ALA A 515 -27.59 4.92 -15.47
N THR A 516 -26.88 5.54 -16.41
CA THR A 516 -26.41 4.89 -17.65
C THR A 516 -24.90 5.06 -17.81
N LYS A 517 -24.28 4.19 -18.61
CA LYS A 517 -22.86 4.25 -18.95
C LYS A 517 -22.64 5.12 -20.19
N GLY A 518 -21.57 5.90 -20.20
CA GLY A 518 -21.13 6.60 -21.40
C GLY A 518 -20.51 5.64 -22.41
N TYR A 519 -20.66 5.91 -23.70
CA TYR A 519 -20.08 5.10 -24.76
C TYR A 519 -19.61 5.94 -25.94
N PHE A 520 -18.54 5.48 -26.58
CA PHE A 520 -18.11 5.95 -27.88
C PHE A 520 -18.63 5.00 -28.95
N GLN A 521 -19.36 5.54 -29.92
CA GLN A 521 -19.91 4.79 -31.04
C GLN A 521 -19.15 5.14 -32.31
N GLY A 522 -18.51 4.16 -32.94
CA GLY A 522 -17.93 4.30 -34.28
C GLY A 522 -18.99 4.49 -35.36
N THR A 523 -18.54 4.84 -36.56
CA THR A 523 -19.37 4.85 -37.77
C THR A 523 -19.55 3.44 -38.31
N ALA A 524 -20.67 3.18 -38.98
CA ALA A 524 -20.91 1.89 -39.62
C ALA A 524 -19.85 1.60 -40.70
N ILE A 525 -19.26 0.41 -40.64
CA ILE A 525 -18.39 -0.18 -41.67
C ILE A 525 -19.04 -1.47 -42.18
N THR A 526 -18.63 -1.94 -43.36
CA THR A 526 -19.07 -3.25 -43.87
C THR A 526 -18.67 -4.34 -42.88
N ASP A 527 -19.56 -5.30 -42.62
CA ASP A 527 -19.23 -6.39 -41.72
C ASP A 527 -18.04 -7.20 -42.27
N PRO A 528 -17.00 -7.48 -41.46
CA PRO A 528 -15.85 -8.25 -41.91
C PRO A 528 -16.19 -9.66 -42.44
N SER A 529 -17.36 -10.20 -42.11
CA SER A 529 -17.88 -11.46 -42.66
C SER A 529 -18.40 -11.35 -44.10
N ASP A 530 -18.85 -10.16 -44.50
CA ASP A 530 -19.27 -9.86 -45.88
C ASP A 530 -18.09 -9.37 -46.75
N SER A 531 -17.16 -8.64 -46.15
CA SER A 531 -15.92 -8.19 -46.79
C SER A 531 -14.77 -8.16 -45.79
N THR A 532 -13.80 -9.05 -45.95
CA THR A 532 -12.63 -9.16 -45.08
C THR A 532 -11.96 -7.81 -44.81
N LEU A 533 -11.72 -7.53 -43.54
CA LEU A 533 -11.00 -6.33 -43.09
C LEU A 533 -9.55 -6.72 -42.79
N THR A 534 -8.61 -6.14 -43.54
CA THR A 534 -7.17 -6.39 -43.36
C THR A 534 -6.54 -5.27 -42.54
N LEU A 535 -5.85 -5.62 -41.46
CA LEU A 535 -4.93 -4.74 -40.77
C LEU A 535 -3.49 -5.12 -41.11
N ASP A 536 -2.66 -4.13 -41.42
CA ASP A 536 -1.24 -4.25 -41.75
C ASP A 536 -0.43 -3.10 -41.11
N SER A 537 0.88 -3.09 -41.36
CA SER A 537 1.81 -2.07 -40.84
C SER A 537 1.43 -0.60 -41.11
N SER A 538 0.49 -0.33 -42.04
CA SER A 538 0.02 1.02 -42.35
C SER A 538 -1.23 1.44 -41.55
N ASN A 539 -1.93 0.51 -40.90
CA ASN A 539 -3.21 0.77 -40.24
C ASN A 539 -3.50 -0.10 -39.00
N SER A 540 -2.47 -0.54 -38.25
CA SER A 540 -2.60 -1.45 -37.11
C SER A 540 -2.63 -0.79 -35.71
N ALA A 541 -2.51 0.54 -35.59
CA ALA A 541 -2.39 1.22 -34.29
C ALA A 541 -3.63 2.04 -33.89
N ILE A 542 -4.02 1.97 -32.61
CA ILE A 542 -5.00 2.86 -32.00
C ILE A 542 -4.46 3.46 -30.69
N LYS A 543 -5.04 4.61 -30.29
CA LYS A 543 -4.73 5.26 -29.03
C LYS A 543 -5.97 5.93 -28.45
N LEU A 544 -6.24 5.66 -27.19
CA LEU A 544 -7.45 6.10 -26.50
C LEU A 544 -7.09 7.02 -25.35
N LYS A 545 -7.99 7.95 -25.06
CA LYS A 545 -7.92 8.77 -23.86
C LYS A 545 -9.21 8.64 -23.07
N ILE A 546 -9.09 8.12 -21.85
CA ILE A 546 -10.21 7.71 -21.00
C ILE A 546 -10.13 8.46 -19.68
N ASP A 547 -11.14 9.27 -19.37
CA ASP A 547 -11.16 10.14 -18.18
C ASP A 547 -9.90 11.01 -18.02
N GLY A 548 -9.33 11.47 -19.15
CA GLY A 548 -8.08 12.23 -19.15
C GLY A 548 -6.80 11.40 -19.19
N LEU A 549 -6.86 10.09 -18.97
CA LEU A 549 -5.71 9.18 -19.01
C LEU A 549 -5.47 8.69 -20.44
N LEU A 550 -4.25 8.89 -20.93
CA LEU A 550 -3.85 8.48 -22.28
C LEU A 550 -3.28 7.06 -22.22
N SER A 551 -3.78 6.17 -23.08
CA SER A 551 -3.21 4.83 -23.27
C SER A 551 -1.79 4.91 -23.82
N ASP A 552 -1.03 3.82 -23.72
CA ASP A 552 0.09 3.63 -24.63
C ASP A 552 -0.41 3.36 -26.05
N GLU A 553 0.52 3.21 -27.00
CA GLU A 553 0.14 2.83 -28.35
C GLU A 553 -0.38 1.39 -28.32
N ILE A 554 -1.65 1.21 -28.69
CA ILE A 554 -2.30 -0.09 -28.70
C ILE A 554 -2.13 -0.64 -30.12
N LEU A 555 -1.25 -1.62 -30.24
CA LEU A 555 -0.97 -2.31 -31.50
C LEU A 555 -1.91 -3.50 -31.66
N LEU A 556 -2.69 -3.50 -32.75
CA LEU A 556 -3.57 -4.59 -33.14
C LEU A 556 -2.81 -5.58 -34.02
N SER A 557 -3.18 -6.86 -33.93
CA SER A 557 -2.59 -7.92 -34.75
C SER A 557 -2.76 -7.63 -36.25
N GLU A 558 -1.66 -7.64 -37.01
CA GLU A 558 -1.68 -7.50 -38.47
C GLU A 558 -2.15 -8.81 -39.12
N ARG A 559 -3.43 -8.84 -39.54
CA ARG A 559 -4.07 -10.00 -40.15
C ARG A 559 -5.39 -9.62 -40.83
N ASP A 560 -5.98 -10.63 -41.48
CA ASP A 560 -7.34 -10.58 -41.98
C ASP A 560 -8.34 -10.91 -40.85
N TYR A 561 -9.31 -10.03 -40.65
CA TYR A 561 -10.45 -10.21 -39.76
C TYR A 561 -11.68 -10.58 -40.61
N THR A 562 -12.33 -11.68 -40.24
CA THR A 562 -13.46 -12.26 -40.99
C THR A 562 -14.79 -12.21 -40.22
N SER A 563 -14.80 -11.59 -39.04
CA SER A 563 -16.04 -11.23 -38.32
C SER A 563 -15.84 -9.97 -37.49
N GLY A 564 -16.91 -9.20 -37.30
CA GLY A 564 -16.89 -8.03 -36.41
C GLY A 564 -16.66 -8.40 -34.94
N GLU A 565 -17.11 -9.60 -34.52
CA GLU A 565 -16.92 -10.10 -33.15
C GLU A 565 -15.44 -10.43 -32.86
N ASP A 566 -14.74 -11.09 -33.78
CA ASP A 566 -13.29 -11.32 -33.69
C ASP A 566 -12.52 -9.99 -33.60
N LEU A 567 -12.92 -8.99 -34.38
CA LEU A 567 -12.34 -7.66 -34.33
C LEU A 567 -12.58 -6.95 -32.97
N ALA A 568 -13.80 -7.03 -32.43
CA ALA A 568 -14.10 -6.47 -31.12
C ALA A 568 -13.30 -7.16 -30.00
N ASN A 569 -13.15 -8.49 -30.06
CA ASN A 569 -12.38 -9.28 -29.10
C ASN A 569 -10.88 -8.97 -29.15
N GLU A 570 -10.31 -8.79 -30.34
CA GLU A 570 -8.92 -8.32 -30.49
C GLU A 570 -8.74 -6.96 -29.78
N ILE A 571 -9.59 -5.97 -30.09
CA ILE A 571 -9.47 -4.64 -29.52
C ILE A 571 -9.67 -4.68 -27.99
N GLN A 572 -10.61 -5.50 -27.49
CA GLN A 572 -10.81 -5.74 -26.07
C GLN A 572 -9.54 -6.29 -25.42
N THR A 573 -8.96 -7.35 -25.98
CA THR A 573 -7.74 -8.00 -25.48
C THR A 573 -6.56 -7.03 -25.41
N ARG A 574 -6.41 -6.19 -26.43
CA ARG A 574 -5.34 -5.18 -26.49
C ARG A 574 -5.57 -4.03 -25.51
N ILE A 575 -6.81 -3.59 -25.30
CA ILE A 575 -7.16 -2.61 -24.25
C ILE A 575 -6.90 -3.18 -22.86
N ASP A 576 -7.27 -4.43 -22.61
CA ASP A 576 -7.07 -5.09 -21.31
C ASP A 576 -5.59 -5.34 -20.99
N SER A 577 -4.73 -5.37 -22.02
CA SER A 577 -3.27 -5.46 -21.89
C SER A 577 -2.59 -4.11 -21.62
N ASP A 578 -3.29 -2.98 -21.79
CA ASP A 578 -2.73 -1.65 -21.53
C ASP A 578 -2.78 -1.33 -20.03
N GLU A 579 -1.59 -1.24 -19.40
CA GLU A 579 -1.46 -1.02 -17.96
C GLU A 579 -2.12 0.28 -17.45
N LYS A 580 -2.34 1.26 -18.32
CA LYS A 580 -2.92 2.56 -17.94
C LYS A 580 -4.43 2.51 -17.98
N ILE A 581 -5.01 2.04 -19.08
CA ILE A 581 -6.47 2.13 -19.29
C ILE A 581 -7.24 0.85 -18.98
N ALA A 582 -6.60 -0.32 -18.83
CA ALA A 582 -7.28 -1.56 -18.48
C ALA A 582 -8.10 -1.46 -17.18
N ILE A 583 -7.58 -0.72 -16.18
CA ILE A 583 -8.26 -0.47 -14.89
C ILE A 583 -9.60 0.28 -15.03
N LYS A 584 -9.91 0.84 -16.20
CA LYS A 584 -11.16 1.56 -16.47
C LYS A 584 -12.33 0.64 -16.81
N GLY A 585 -12.07 -0.65 -17.05
CA GLY A 585 -13.10 -1.66 -17.28
C GLY A 585 -13.95 -1.38 -18.52
N LEU A 586 -13.32 -0.95 -19.61
CA LEU A 586 -14.00 -0.71 -20.89
C LEU A 586 -14.51 -2.02 -21.47
N THR A 587 -15.64 -1.95 -22.18
CA THR A 587 -16.16 -3.07 -22.97
C THR A 587 -16.30 -2.66 -24.43
N VAL A 588 -15.71 -3.44 -25.32
CA VAL A 588 -15.81 -3.27 -26.77
C VAL A 588 -16.83 -4.25 -27.32
N GLU A 589 -17.79 -3.75 -28.09
CA GLU A 589 -18.86 -4.53 -28.70
C GLU A 589 -18.92 -4.22 -30.20
N TRP A 590 -19.10 -5.26 -31.01
CA TRP A 590 -19.56 -5.10 -32.39
C TRP A 590 -21.09 -5.05 -32.42
N VAL A 591 -21.65 -3.90 -32.78
CA VAL A 591 -23.10 -3.75 -32.95
C VAL A 591 -23.45 -4.02 -34.41
N ASP A 592 -23.96 -5.23 -34.65
CA ASP A 592 -24.42 -5.70 -35.95
C ASP A 592 -25.70 -4.97 -36.42
N GLN A 593 -25.70 -4.53 -37.68
CA GLN A 593 -26.85 -3.93 -38.37
C GLN A 593 -27.18 -4.65 -39.70
N GLY A 594 -26.74 -5.91 -39.86
CA GLY A 594 -26.86 -6.72 -41.07
C GLY A 594 -25.60 -6.63 -41.92
N ALA A 595 -25.68 -6.03 -43.11
CA ALA A 595 -24.53 -5.92 -44.02
C ALA A 595 -23.44 -4.92 -43.56
N THR A 596 -23.70 -4.23 -42.46
CA THR A 596 -22.82 -3.24 -41.84
C THR A 596 -22.95 -3.35 -40.34
N GLY A 597 -21.93 -2.94 -39.60
CA GLY A 597 -21.99 -2.77 -38.15
C GLY A 597 -20.99 -1.74 -37.69
N TYR A 598 -20.93 -1.49 -36.38
CA TYR A 598 -19.99 -0.52 -35.81
C TYR A 598 -19.42 -0.99 -34.48
N LEU A 599 -18.22 -0.50 -34.15
CA LEU A 599 -17.62 -0.71 -32.84
C LEU A 599 -18.22 0.26 -31.82
N LYS A 600 -18.64 -0.27 -30.68
CA LYS A 600 -19.11 0.49 -29.53
C LYS A 600 -18.20 0.23 -28.35
N ILE A 601 -17.56 1.28 -27.85
CA ILE A 601 -16.69 1.21 -26.68
C ILE A 601 -17.45 1.83 -25.52
N THR A 602 -17.83 1.04 -24.54
CA THR A 602 -18.64 1.47 -23.39
C THR A 602 -17.77 1.57 -22.14
N SER A 603 -17.99 2.62 -21.33
CA SER A 603 -17.29 2.79 -20.06
C SER A 603 -17.67 1.71 -19.04
N GLY A 604 -16.71 1.30 -18.21
CA GLY A 604 -16.98 0.46 -17.04
C GLY A 604 -17.82 1.17 -15.97
N ILE A 605 -17.82 2.51 -15.97
CA ILE A 605 -18.36 3.35 -14.91
C ILE A 605 -19.71 3.95 -15.35
N TYR A 606 -20.70 3.91 -14.45
CA TYR A 606 -21.98 4.58 -14.63
C TYR A 606 -21.87 6.08 -14.33
N GLY A 607 -22.66 6.90 -15.02
CA GLY A 607 -22.77 8.32 -14.74
C GLY A 607 -22.34 9.23 -15.89
N SER A 608 -22.43 10.53 -15.65
CA SER A 608 -22.09 11.56 -16.64
C SER A 608 -20.61 11.92 -16.70
N SER A 609 -19.85 11.53 -15.68
CA SER A 609 -18.42 11.86 -15.55
C SER A 609 -17.47 11.14 -16.51
N PRO A 610 -17.67 9.84 -16.87
CA PRO A 610 -16.72 9.14 -17.72
C PRO A 610 -16.61 9.77 -19.11
N THR A 611 -15.40 9.82 -19.67
CA THR A 611 -15.18 10.28 -21.05
C THR A 611 -14.37 9.26 -21.85
N ILE A 612 -14.72 9.10 -23.13
CA ILE A 612 -13.99 8.24 -24.07
C ILE A 612 -13.65 9.09 -25.30
N GLU A 613 -12.37 9.34 -25.51
CA GLU A 613 -11.83 10.14 -26.61
C GLU A 613 -10.89 9.28 -27.46
N ILE A 614 -11.04 9.38 -28.79
CA ILE A 614 -10.04 8.84 -29.74
C ILE A 614 -8.95 9.89 -29.95
N VAL A 615 -7.69 9.46 -29.95
CA VAL A 615 -6.56 10.37 -30.14
C VAL A 615 -6.29 10.53 -31.63
N ALA A 616 -6.77 11.63 -32.20
CA ALA A 616 -6.85 11.85 -33.66
C ALA A 616 -5.50 11.86 -34.42
N SER A 617 -4.36 11.93 -33.74
CA SER A 617 -3.03 11.88 -34.36
C SER A 617 -2.30 10.64 -33.86
N GLN A 618 -2.23 9.63 -34.73
CA GLN A 618 -1.59 8.35 -34.47
C GLN A 618 -0.90 7.88 -35.76
N ALA A 619 0.37 7.48 -35.66
CA ALA A 619 1.06 6.84 -36.79
C ALA A 619 0.43 5.47 -37.05
N ASN A 620 0.37 5.05 -38.32
CA ASN A 620 -0.20 3.76 -38.74
C ASN A 620 -1.62 3.52 -38.21
N SER A 621 -2.46 4.56 -38.23
CA SER A 621 -3.73 4.56 -37.53
C SER A 621 -4.77 3.62 -38.15
N ALA A 622 -5.37 2.77 -37.31
CA ALA A 622 -6.50 1.91 -37.66
C ALA A 622 -7.85 2.63 -37.69
N TYR A 623 -7.95 3.90 -37.25
CA TYR A 623 -9.26 4.52 -36.97
C TYR A 623 -10.20 4.58 -38.17
N ALA A 624 -9.67 4.76 -39.39
CA ALA A 624 -10.50 4.79 -40.60
C ALA A 624 -11.02 3.39 -40.95
N ALA A 625 -10.17 2.37 -40.88
CA ALA A 625 -10.54 0.98 -41.14
C ALA A 625 -11.58 0.49 -40.13
N LEU A 626 -11.43 0.88 -38.86
CA LEU A 626 -12.31 0.49 -37.76
C LEU A 626 -13.57 1.35 -37.61
N GLY A 627 -13.75 2.37 -38.45
CA GLY A 627 -14.88 3.32 -38.31
C GLY A 627 -14.80 4.21 -37.06
N LEU A 628 -13.65 4.31 -36.39
CA LEU A 628 -13.48 5.11 -35.17
C LEU A 628 -13.15 6.59 -35.45
N ALA A 629 -12.68 6.92 -36.66
CA ALA A 629 -12.17 8.25 -37.00
C ALA A 629 -13.22 9.38 -36.88
N SER A 630 -14.51 9.06 -36.99
CA SER A 630 -15.62 10.01 -36.90
C SER A 630 -16.73 9.52 -35.99
N GLY A 631 -16.39 8.68 -35.01
CA GLY A 631 -17.34 8.22 -34.02
C GLY A 631 -17.81 9.33 -33.07
N THR A 632 -18.91 9.07 -32.38
CA THR A 632 -19.55 10.01 -31.47
C THR A 632 -19.49 9.49 -30.04
N PHE A 633 -19.04 10.33 -29.12
CA PHE A 633 -19.16 10.06 -27.70
C PHE A 633 -20.54 10.49 -27.19
N THR A 634 -21.24 9.58 -26.52
CA THR A 634 -22.46 9.85 -25.77
C THR A 634 -22.15 9.71 -24.28
N ALA A 635 -22.32 10.80 -23.53
CA ALA A 635 -22.15 10.75 -22.08
C ALA A 635 -23.21 9.88 -21.42
N GLY A 636 -22.83 9.16 -20.36
CA GLY A 636 -23.78 8.48 -19.50
C GLY A 636 -24.59 9.48 -18.67
N LYS A 637 -25.54 8.97 -17.89
CA LYS A 637 -26.37 9.77 -17.00
C LYS A 637 -26.23 9.27 -15.58
N ASP A 638 -26.23 10.19 -14.63
CA ASP A 638 -26.28 9.85 -13.21
C ASP A 638 -27.71 9.48 -12.80
N VAL A 639 -27.84 8.72 -11.71
CA VAL A 639 -29.13 8.45 -11.09
C VAL A 639 -29.78 9.77 -10.63
N GLU A 640 -31.08 9.95 -10.85
CA GLU A 640 -31.83 11.09 -10.29
C GLU A 640 -32.99 10.59 -9.46
N GLY A 641 -33.27 11.29 -8.37
CA GLY A 641 -34.34 10.91 -7.45
C GLY A 641 -34.40 11.76 -6.19
N THR A 642 -35.28 11.36 -5.27
CA THR A 642 -35.44 11.96 -3.95
C THR A 642 -35.36 10.88 -2.86
N ILE A 643 -34.96 11.29 -1.65
CA ILE A 643 -34.97 10.43 -0.47
C ILE A 643 -35.83 11.11 0.58
N ASN A 644 -36.87 10.41 1.03
CA ASN A 644 -37.89 10.89 1.94
C ASN A 644 -38.55 12.22 1.48
N GLY A 645 -38.71 12.39 0.17
CA GLY A 645 -39.21 13.62 -0.45
C GLY A 645 -38.23 14.80 -0.44
N GLU A 646 -37.00 14.63 0.10
CA GLU A 646 -35.92 15.60 0.03
C GLU A 646 -35.08 15.33 -1.23
N SER A 647 -34.67 16.39 -1.93
CA SER A 647 -33.84 16.25 -3.14
C SER A 647 -32.49 15.59 -2.83
N ALA A 648 -32.06 14.73 -3.75
CA ALA A 648 -30.77 14.05 -3.68
C ALA A 648 -30.01 14.23 -5.00
N THR A 649 -28.69 14.21 -4.93
CA THR A 649 -27.76 14.35 -6.06
C THR A 649 -27.23 12.98 -6.45
N GLY A 650 -27.32 12.66 -7.75
CA GLY A 650 -26.71 11.47 -8.33
C GLY A 650 -25.22 11.63 -8.59
N ASN A 651 -24.49 10.54 -8.44
CA ASN A 651 -23.14 10.35 -8.95
C ASN A 651 -23.00 8.89 -9.40
N GLY A 652 -23.08 8.66 -10.72
CA GLY A 652 -23.25 7.34 -11.29
C GLY A 652 -24.48 6.65 -10.70
N GLN A 653 -24.28 5.48 -10.10
CA GLN A 653 -25.32 4.72 -9.40
C GLN A 653 -25.54 5.16 -7.94
N ILE A 654 -24.81 6.16 -7.43
CA ILE A 654 -24.91 6.58 -6.04
C ILE A 654 -25.83 7.79 -5.94
N LEU A 655 -26.92 7.66 -5.18
CA LEU A 655 -27.82 8.75 -4.83
C LEU A 655 -27.46 9.30 -3.45
N ILE A 656 -27.19 10.60 -3.35
CA ILE A 656 -26.66 11.26 -2.16
C ILE A 656 -27.66 12.33 -1.69
N GLY A 657 -28.16 12.23 -0.47
CA GLY A 657 -28.97 13.30 0.11
C GLY A 657 -28.18 14.59 0.27
N ASN A 658 -28.75 15.70 -0.17
CA ASN A 658 -28.06 16.98 -0.32
C ASN A 658 -27.69 17.63 1.02
N GLU A 659 -26.61 18.42 1.02
CA GLU A 659 -26.20 19.23 2.15
C GLU A 659 -27.34 20.18 2.58
N GLY A 660 -27.62 20.25 3.89
CA GLY A 660 -28.69 21.04 4.47
C GLY A 660 -30.07 20.36 4.47
N ASN A 661 -30.19 19.15 3.93
CA ASN A 661 -31.41 18.36 4.06
C ASN A 661 -31.73 18.10 5.54
N THR A 662 -33.02 18.10 5.91
CA THR A 662 -33.39 17.99 7.32
C THR A 662 -33.17 16.58 7.86
N ASN A 663 -33.30 15.55 7.01
CA ASN A 663 -33.24 14.15 7.43
C ASN A 663 -32.17 13.36 6.68
N THR A 664 -31.96 13.65 5.41
CA THR A 664 -31.16 12.81 4.51
C THR A 664 -29.77 13.36 4.19
N ASP A 665 -29.35 14.46 4.83
CA ASP A 665 -28.04 15.08 4.58
C ASP A 665 -26.91 14.05 4.72
N GLY A 666 -26.19 13.82 3.61
CA GLY A 666 -25.07 12.88 3.52
C GLY A 666 -25.45 11.40 3.56
N LEU A 667 -26.74 11.05 3.44
CA LEU A 667 -27.19 9.67 3.23
C LEU A 667 -26.83 9.23 1.80
N LYS A 668 -26.12 8.11 1.66
CA LYS A 668 -25.72 7.55 0.38
C LYS A 668 -26.35 6.19 0.15
N LEU A 669 -27.02 6.06 -0.98
CA LEU A 669 -27.66 4.82 -1.43
C LEU A 669 -27.10 4.43 -2.80
N LYS A 670 -26.82 3.16 -3.02
CA LYS A 670 -26.53 2.63 -4.36
C LYS A 670 -27.84 2.18 -4.99
N ILE A 671 -28.05 2.61 -6.23
CA ILE A 671 -29.24 2.39 -7.01
C ILE A 671 -28.85 1.60 -8.25
N THR A 672 -29.38 0.39 -8.41
CA THR A 672 -29.02 -0.52 -9.51
C THR A 672 -30.13 -0.73 -10.54
N TYR A 673 -31.13 0.15 -10.55
CA TYR A 673 -32.09 0.23 -11.65
C TYR A 673 -31.37 0.60 -12.96
N THR A 674 -31.93 0.12 -14.06
CA THR A 674 -31.46 0.30 -15.43
C THR A 674 -32.49 1.04 -16.27
N GLU A 675 -32.10 1.55 -17.45
CA GLU A 675 -32.99 2.30 -18.35
C GLU A 675 -34.20 1.47 -18.85
N GLY A 676 -34.12 0.13 -18.79
CA GLY A 676 -35.23 -0.77 -19.12
C GLY A 676 -36.26 -0.94 -18.00
N ASP A 677 -35.97 -0.48 -16.79
CA ASP A 677 -36.85 -0.64 -15.64
C ASP A 677 -37.96 0.41 -15.63
N THR A 678 -39.15 0.00 -15.20
CA THR A 678 -40.29 0.91 -15.06
C THR A 678 -40.20 1.66 -13.73
N LEU A 679 -39.87 2.95 -13.79
CA LEU A 679 -39.76 3.85 -12.64
C LEU A 679 -41.05 4.64 -12.48
N THR A 680 -41.90 4.25 -11.53
CA THR A 680 -43.20 4.92 -11.30
C THR A 680 -43.48 5.03 -9.81
N GLY A 681 -43.20 6.20 -9.23
CA GLY A 681 -43.54 6.53 -7.86
C GLY A 681 -42.40 6.21 -6.89
N THR A 682 -42.68 5.35 -5.91
CA THR A 682 -41.73 4.95 -4.88
C THR A 682 -41.21 3.55 -5.15
N GLU A 683 -39.93 3.46 -5.48
CA GLU A 683 -39.24 2.23 -5.85
C GLU A 683 -38.85 1.38 -4.62
N GLY A 684 -38.77 2.00 -3.44
CA GLY A 684 -38.61 1.30 -2.17
C GLY A 684 -38.52 2.25 -0.98
N THR A 685 -38.37 1.68 0.20
CA THR A 685 -38.10 2.43 1.42
C THR A 685 -36.77 2.01 2.03
N ILE A 686 -36.09 2.95 2.68
CA ILE A 686 -34.88 2.71 3.45
C ILE A 686 -35.11 3.09 4.92
N SER A 687 -34.81 2.18 5.84
CA SER A 687 -34.73 2.48 7.26
C SER A 687 -33.28 2.73 7.62
N VAL A 688 -32.96 3.89 8.18
CA VAL A 688 -31.60 4.31 8.54
C VAL A 688 -31.42 4.21 10.05
N ILE A 689 -30.38 3.49 10.46
CA ILE A 689 -30.03 3.23 11.84
C ILE A 689 -28.68 3.88 12.15
N LYS A 690 -28.61 4.58 13.27
CA LYS A 690 -27.35 5.10 13.83
C LYS A 690 -26.86 4.22 14.97
N GLY A 691 -25.76 3.52 14.72
CA GLY A 691 -25.12 2.67 15.72
C GLY A 691 -24.53 3.44 16.89
N LEU A 692 -24.18 2.70 17.92
CA LEU A 692 -23.64 3.21 19.17
C LEU A 692 -22.36 4.01 18.98
N ALA A 693 -21.48 3.58 18.06
CA ALA A 693 -20.21 4.25 17.82
C ALA A 693 -20.43 5.64 17.21
N THR A 694 -21.41 5.78 16.31
CA THR A 694 -21.81 7.09 15.76
C THR A 694 -22.42 8.00 16.83
N LYS A 695 -23.32 7.47 17.67
CA LYS A 695 -23.88 8.25 18.80
C LYS A 695 -22.80 8.71 19.78
N MET A 696 -21.81 7.87 20.00
CA MET A 696 -20.65 8.18 20.85
C MET A 696 -19.79 9.28 20.22
N ASP A 697 -19.48 9.16 18.93
CA ASP A 697 -18.75 10.16 18.14
C ASP A 697 -19.45 11.53 18.19
N GLU A 698 -20.78 11.57 17.98
CA GLU A 698 -21.61 12.78 18.09
C GLU A 698 -21.57 13.43 19.47
N ALA A 699 -21.67 12.62 20.54
CA ALA A 699 -21.59 13.10 21.91
C ALA A 699 -20.21 13.70 22.23
N LEU A 700 -19.15 13.13 21.63
CA LEU A 700 -17.76 13.55 21.81
C LEU A 700 -17.37 14.75 20.94
N GLU A 701 -18.02 14.94 19.79
CA GLU A 701 -17.73 16.04 18.87
C GLU A 701 -17.85 17.40 19.59
N ASN A 702 -18.99 17.65 20.24
CA ASN A 702 -19.24 18.89 20.98
C ASN A 702 -18.33 19.10 22.22
N ILE A 703 -17.67 18.04 22.69
CA ILE A 703 -16.75 18.09 23.84
C ILE A 703 -15.33 18.39 23.35
N THR A 704 -14.90 17.70 22.30
CA THR A 704 -13.50 17.60 21.86
C THR A 704 -13.12 18.57 20.75
N LYS A 705 -14.09 19.24 20.11
CA LYS A 705 -13.83 20.17 19.01
C LYS A 705 -12.83 21.26 19.40
N THR A 706 -11.83 21.47 18.53
CA THR A 706 -10.60 22.22 18.86
C THR A 706 -10.83 23.69 19.26
N ILE A 707 -11.85 24.35 18.70
CA ILE A 707 -12.05 25.80 18.84
C ILE A 707 -13.25 26.12 19.73
N ASP A 708 -14.40 25.54 19.42
CA ASP A 708 -15.71 25.83 20.03
C ASP A 708 -16.24 24.66 20.89
N GLY A 709 -15.47 23.58 21.00
CA GLY A 709 -15.79 22.47 21.88
C GLY A 709 -15.89 22.90 23.35
N SER A 710 -16.62 22.14 24.14
CA SER A 710 -16.92 22.47 25.52
C SER A 710 -15.65 22.57 26.39
N ILE A 711 -14.65 21.71 26.14
CA ILE A 711 -13.35 21.79 26.83
C ILE A 711 -12.52 22.96 26.32
N ALA A 712 -12.49 23.20 25.01
CA ALA A 712 -11.75 24.32 24.41
C ALA A 712 -12.25 25.67 24.97
N ARG A 713 -13.56 25.90 24.97
CA ARG A 713 -14.17 27.11 25.53
C ARG A 713 -13.80 27.33 27.00
N ARG A 714 -13.80 26.26 27.80
CA ARG A 714 -13.47 26.31 29.23
C ARG A 714 -11.99 26.58 29.46
N THR A 715 -11.12 25.94 28.68
CA THR A 715 -9.67 26.14 28.73
C THR A 715 -9.30 27.58 28.35
N THR A 716 -9.85 28.09 27.24
CA THR A 716 -9.67 29.48 26.80
C THR A 716 -10.15 30.48 27.85
N ALA A 717 -11.28 30.23 28.52
CA ALA A 717 -11.76 31.10 29.59
C ALA A 717 -10.78 31.15 30.78
N LEU A 718 -10.23 30.01 31.20
CA LEU A 718 -9.21 29.94 32.25
C LEU A 718 -7.90 30.60 31.83
N GLU A 719 -7.44 30.37 30.61
CA GLU A 719 -6.23 30.99 30.05
C GLU A 719 -6.35 32.51 29.97
N ASN A 720 -7.53 33.04 29.61
CA ASN A 720 -7.81 34.48 29.64
C ASN A 720 -7.80 35.05 31.07
N GLN A 721 -8.32 34.30 32.05
CA GLN A 721 -8.25 34.70 33.46
C GLN A 721 -6.80 34.73 33.96
N ILE A 722 -6.00 33.71 33.63
CA ILE A 722 -4.57 33.65 33.93
C ILE A 722 -3.85 34.86 33.34
N LYS A 723 -4.12 35.19 32.07
CA LYS A 723 -3.53 36.36 31.39
C LYS A 723 -3.86 37.66 32.12
N TYR A 724 -5.12 37.87 32.49
CA TYR A 724 -5.53 39.06 33.24
C TYR A 724 -4.85 39.15 34.62
N MET A 725 -4.67 38.01 35.28
CA MET A 725 -3.97 37.94 36.57
C MET A 725 -2.49 38.24 36.40
N ASP A 726 -1.84 37.74 35.34
CA ASP A 726 -0.45 38.06 35.00
C ASP A 726 -0.24 39.55 34.76
N GLU A 727 -1.15 40.19 34.01
CA GLU A 727 -1.14 41.64 33.79
C GLU A 727 -1.29 42.42 35.10
N ARG A 728 -2.17 41.99 36.01
CA ARG A 728 -2.35 42.62 37.33
C ARG A 728 -1.14 42.42 38.25
N ILE A 729 -0.55 41.22 38.27
CA ILE A 729 0.66 40.93 39.05
C ILE A 729 1.79 41.85 38.59
N ALA A 730 1.99 41.97 37.27
CA ALA A 730 3.00 42.85 36.69
C ALA A 730 2.79 44.34 37.04
N ASP A 731 1.56 44.83 37.01
CA ASP A 731 1.23 46.21 37.44
C ASP A 731 1.53 46.43 38.93
N PHE A 732 1.10 45.51 39.79
CA PHE A 732 1.36 45.59 41.23
C PHE A 732 2.85 45.55 41.55
N ASP A 733 3.61 44.63 40.94
CA ASP A 733 5.06 44.52 41.15
C ASP A 733 5.79 45.79 40.69
N SER A 734 5.36 46.40 39.58
CA SER A 734 5.88 47.70 39.11
C SER A 734 5.62 48.83 40.13
N ARG A 735 4.40 48.89 40.67
CA ARG A 735 4.04 49.88 41.70
C ARG A 735 4.79 49.67 43.01
N LEU A 736 4.98 48.42 43.44
CA LEU A 736 5.80 48.09 44.62
C LEU A 736 7.27 48.46 44.41
N ALA A 737 7.80 48.30 43.19
CA ALA A 737 9.14 48.74 42.84
C ALA A 737 9.29 50.27 42.94
N SER A 738 8.33 51.04 42.41
CA SER A 738 8.32 52.50 42.59
C SER A 738 8.16 52.91 44.06
N ARG A 739 7.28 52.24 44.81
CA ARG A 739 7.07 52.50 46.23
C ARG A 739 8.34 52.25 47.04
N ARG A 740 9.08 51.19 46.72
CA ARG A 740 10.38 50.89 47.34
C ARG A 740 11.39 52.03 47.12
N GLU A 741 11.48 52.55 45.90
CA GLU A 741 12.35 53.69 45.58
C GLU A 741 11.95 54.96 46.33
N ASP A 742 10.64 55.26 46.40
CA ASP A 742 10.14 56.43 47.14
C ASP A 742 10.43 56.32 48.64
N LEU A 743 10.23 55.14 49.23
CA LEU A 743 10.59 54.88 50.63
C LEU A 743 12.08 55.08 50.85
N TYR A 744 12.95 54.57 49.98
CA TYR A 744 14.39 54.82 50.07
C TYR A 744 14.72 56.32 50.04
N ARG A 745 14.07 57.11 49.18
CA ARG A 745 14.26 58.57 49.13
C ARG A 745 13.78 59.28 50.39
N GLU A 746 12.63 58.88 50.95
CA GLU A 746 12.11 59.42 52.21
C GLU A 746 13.09 59.14 53.36
N PHE A 747 13.58 57.90 53.48
CA PHE A 747 14.56 57.52 54.50
C PHE A 747 15.90 58.26 54.32
N LEU A 748 16.39 58.41 53.09
CA LEU A 748 17.62 59.17 52.80
C LEU A 748 17.47 60.67 53.15
N THR A 749 16.30 61.25 52.88
CA THR A 749 16.02 62.65 53.23
C THR A 749 15.97 62.83 54.75
N MET A 750 15.37 61.87 55.46
CA MET A 750 15.34 61.85 56.92
C MET A 750 16.73 61.66 57.52
N GLU A 751 17.58 60.79 56.96
CA GLU A 751 18.99 60.65 57.38
C GLU A 751 19.77 61.97 57.22
N SER A 752 19.58 62.67 56.10
CA SER A 752 20.20 63.96 55.85
C SER A 752 19.75 65.02 56.86
N ALA A 753 18.44 65.09 57.13
CA ALA A 753 17.89 65.99 58.14
C ALA A 753 18.38 65.64 59.56
N LEU A 754 18.44 64.35 59.90
CA LEU A 754 18.95 63.89 61.19
C LEU A 754 20.44 64.21 61.35
N SER A 755 21.23 64.01 60.29
CA SER A 755 22.64 64.41 60.27
C SER A 755 22.81 65.92 60.46
N GLN A 756 21.95 66.74 59.86
CA GLN A 756 21.95 68.19 60.08
C GLN A 756 21.59 68.55 61.52
N TYR A 757 20.55 67.93 62.10
CA TYR A 757 20.17 68.16 63.50
C TYR A 757 21.25 67.68 64.48
N GLN A 758 21.92 66.57 64.21
CA GLN A 758 23.06 66.11 65.02
C GLN A 758 24.24 67.07 64.92
N ALA A 759 24.50 67.63 63.73
CA ALA A 759 25.53 68.65 63.54
C ALA A 759 25.17 69.97 64.25
N GLU A 760 23.91 70.43 64.17
CA GLU A 760 23.41 71.60 64.91
C GLU A 760 23.44 71.37 66.43
N GLY A 761 23.04 70.19 66.90
CA GLY A 761 23.11 69.80 68.31
C GLY A 761 24.54 69.79 68.82
N SER A 762 25.47 69.23 68.05
CA SER A 762 26.91 69.25 68.36
C SER A 762 27.48 70.67 68.36
N TYR A 763 27.04 71.51 67.42
CA TYR A 763 27.40 72.94 67.37
C TYR A 763 26.87 73.71 68.58
N LEU A 764 25.59 73.53 68.94
CA LEU A 764 24.97 74.14 70.12
C LEU A 764 25.65 73.66 71.40
N GLN A 765 26.01 72.37 71.49
CA GLN A 765 26.73 71.84 72.63
C GLN A 765 28.14 72.41 72.73
N SER A 766 28.84 72.59 71.62
CA SER A 766 30.12 73.30 71.56
C SER A 766 29.98 74.77 71.98
N GLN A 767 28.93 75.46 71.53
CA GLN A 767 28.63 76.84 71.95
C GLN A 767 28.31 76.94 73.45
N LEU A 768 27.52 76.01 73.99
CA LEU A 768 27.20 75.92 75.42
C LEU A 768 28.45 75.62 76.26
N GLN A 769 29.32 74.73 75.80
CA GLN A 769 30.61 74.46 76.45
C GLN A 769 31.53 75.69 76.42
N ASN A 770 31.57 76.41 75.29
CA ASN A 770 32.31 77.67 75.19
C ASN A 770 31.70 78.77 76.08
N LEU A 771 30.37 78.83 76.20
CA LEU A 771 29.69 79.75 77.11
C LEU A 771 29.98 79.42 78.58
N ALA A 772 29.93 78.13 78.94
CA ALA A 772 30.26 77.65 80.28
C ALA A 772 31.74 77.87 80.62
N ALA A 773 32.65 77.68 79.65
CA ALA A 773 34.06 78.01 79.77
C ALA A 773 34.24 79.51 79.98
N ASN A 774 33.60 80.36 79.17
CA ASN A 774 33.65 81.82 79.31
C ASN A 774 33.08 82.31 80.65
N PHE A 775 31.98 81.73 81.13
CA PHE A 775 31.43 82.01 82.46
C PHE A 775 32.40 81.63 83.58
N ASN A 776 33.09 80.49 83.46
CA ASN A 776 34.13 80.10 84.40
C ASN A 776 35.33 81.06 84.36
N THR A 777 35.70 81.60 83.20
CA THR A 777 36.77 82.62 83.10
C THR A 777 36.36 83.95 83.73
N ILE A 778 35.09 84.33 83.63
CA ILE A 778 34.54 85.54 84.27
C ILE A 778 34.42 85.36 85.79
N TYR A 779 33.92 84.21 86.26
CA TYR A 779 33.79 83.89 87.68
C TYR A 779 35.16 83.84 88.38
N ASN A 780 36.19 83.30 87.71
CA ASN A 780 37.55 83.21 88.26
C ASN A 780 38.31 84.54 88.25
N ASN A 781 37.95 85.51 87.41
CA ASN A 781 38.56 86.85 87.39
C ASN A 781 37.90 87.85 88.35
N GLY A 782 36.78 87.52 88.98
CA GLY A 782 36.09 88.35 89.98
C GLY A 782 36.56 88.16 91.42
N ASN A 783 37.57 87.30 91.66
CA ASN A 783 38.08 86.95 92.98
C ASN A 783 39.55 87.35 93.17
N ASN A 784 39.91 88.56 92.77
CA ASN A 784 41.15 89.24 93.20
C ASN A 784 40.91 90.72 93.41
#